data_AF-A0AAE7DWI1-F1
#
_entry.id   AF-A0AAE7DWI1-F1
#
_cell.length_a   1.000
_cell.length_b   1.000
_cell.length_c   1.000
_cell.angle_alpha   90.00
_cell.angle_beta   90.00
_cell.angle_gamma   90.00
#
_symmetry.space_group_name_H-M   'P 1'
#
loop_
_entity.id
_entity.type
_entity.pdbx_description
1 polymer ?
#
loop_
_entity_poly.entity_id
_entity_poly.type
_entity_poly.pdbx_seq_one_letter_code
_entity_poly.pdbx_strand_id
1 'polypeptide(L)'
;MDSSKAIYSSSHSLSWLNKKPSGELFFEWNLRILISFFSKASENEEVFLRVDSDFFDQIGQDIGGDAGFVNAVKQGPSSVKTQDGLADKATELCNQRLLKATGYEDPGELDSSYLNVRAPTYLPYLAALVRNFTKSNTKFYFNLKNELNLEEDFSSPDMAKLEILWEDLCTWTSTQKGKFGFFKKRTLGGYRHIGLPAAQSIVKQTDLNSLLLCFVHLQLKTGEELSDRRLQEVINYIGSLDNYFSAGFHEALHDREFRQPICEIIRYVFSDWDGSLPKKEREISGSASYKDEFELGISLMVNNTQPPSFSPCWFIPPLQDEGNFLLQNGKHSWSGRFSGTNGVSCSREVAIEQKIWDLTGEIRSTPLNFELECSGADDTKPSKTSLQLPTSGLWVLTWSQDQLSGVPQLVPSDLPAHGPAYLLASPSQAGKLVEYLELQKPDAEFMQDYGVPANWKMLFIKDCSNLTSKQRHLPDGSGQPRPRPRVIRFTGGRTVQRGYKRMYLPYDLPSIELDAAANVRLVASDGVAIEEQFHELDKSYQEESLFHGIKFTRTFALRLLKAKSANYRIRALDLKGSELASVQLKVAGVNGDLVEVKDNFSLDKFGKTQATSSGLVGVELNLPSIGLLSSNGQATSVSVQELGNDTSFLIEDACLFRKFLDTLAQSGSLDFGTAKNVLRRQIQASTVELQPIFILLELQRLGHLELSTTLKGNTARVHAIPPRFYNLPVDCSGHTVWGISGTLRLEHWESIAEAQSAWKLISVSSTSGMNNWRLVIKDNNNAQDIVKKLELDVVDMAALTIADYSGDVTEFHDNTFRNPIESIGGPEDQSHRFMASEGYFVKEPTGKIKTIGELWKLQDLDIRFDNVHVLVKDGQYAFVRDSSWGKWLAIHEFAGFLRELPGFDSELEVPINYQKQTGKVWIPARIGFPRILERALVVCSATAPSVVPLMKVNEDLLSNEMILADSQAEVLRSSNFYSGMSDGKWLVYEHVPESVAKAVASKLGATLYVCN
;
A
#
# COMPACT_ATOMS: atom_id res chain seq x y z
N MET A 1 -26.11 -50.25 46.46
CA MET A 1 -27.11 -49.19 46.73
C MET A 1 -26.44 -47.85 46.51
N ASP A 2 -25.91 -47.57 45.32
CA ASP A 2 -26.61 -47.28 44.04
C ASP A 2 -27.42 -45.99 44.09
N SER A 3 -26.90 -44.92 43.50
CA SER A 3 -27.32 -44.54 42.14
C SER A 3 -26.53 -43.35 41.61
N SER A 4 -25.88 -43.63 40.48
CA SER A 4 -25.22 -42.78 39.52
C SER A 4 -26.10 -41.69 38.90
N LYS A 5 -25.51 -40.53 38.59
CA LYS A 5 -25.56 -39.96 37.22
C LYS A 5 -24.42 -38.96 37.01
N ALA A 6 -23.40 -39.43 36.31
CA ALA A 6 -22.35 -38.60 35.71
C ALA A 6 -22.96 -37.70 34.62
N ILE A 7 -22.65 -36.40 34.69
CA ILE A 7 -22.88 -35.46 33.60
C ILE A 7 -21.60 -35.46 32.77
N TYR A 8 -21.62 -36.19 31.66
CA TYR A 8 -20.60 -36.07 30.62
C TYR A 8 -20.69 -34.67 30.01
N SER A 9 -19.72 -33.79 30.30
CA SER A 9 -19.45 -32.64 29.46
C SER A 9 -18.76 -33.16 28.19
N SER A 10 -19.53 -33.34 27.13
CA SER A 10 -18.97 -33.58 25.80
C SER A 10 -18.19 -32.34 25.38
N SER A 11 -16.86 -32.42 25.53
CA SER A 11 -15.91 -31.60 24.79
C SER A 11 -16.20 -31.80 23.30
N HIS A 12 -16.91 -30.85 22.69
CA HIS A 12 -16.97 -30.79 21.23
C HIS A 12 -15.57 -30.40 20.75
N SER A 13 -14.75 -31.42 20.49
CA SER A 13 -13.62 -31.30 19.58
C SER A 13 -14.17 -30.73 18.28
N LEU A 14 -13.77 -29.50 17.95
CA LEU A 14 -14.02 -28.87 16.66
C LEU A 14 -13.33 -29.73 15.58
N SER A 15 -14.07 -30.68 15.01
CA SER A 15 -13.58 -31.69 14.07
C SER A 15 -13.52 -31.19 12.62
N TRP A 16 -13.04 -29.96 12.39
CA TRP A 16 -12.97 -29.39 11.04
C TRP A 16 -11.75 -29.87 10.23
N LEU A 17 -10.78 -30.55 10.85
CA LEU A 17 -9.57 -31.06 10.18
C LEU A 17 -9.62 -32.54 9.75
N ASN A 18 -10.76 -33.22 9.95
CA ASN A 18 -10.92 -34.66 9.63
C ASN A 18 -11.84 -34.94 8.43
N LYS A 19 -12.20 -33.93 7.65
CA LYS A 19 -12.76 -34.14 6.32
C LYS A 19 -11.96 -33.32 5.34
N LYS A 20 -11.34 -34.02 4.38
CA LYS A 20 -10.79 -33.43 3.17
C LYS A 20 -11.80 -32.42 2.63
N PRO A 21 -11.43 -31.15 2.40
CA PRO A 21 -12.02 -30.42 1.29
C PRO A 21 -11.83 -31.31 0.06
N SER A 22 -12.86 -31.50 -0.77
CA SER A 22 -12.62 -32.01 -2.12
C SER A 22 -11.53 -31.11 -2.72
N GLY A 23 -10.33 -31.64 -2.99
CA GLY A 23 -9.19 -30.89 -3.52
C GLY A 23 -9.42 -30.48 -4.97
N GLU A 24 -10.58 -29.91 -5.28
CA GLU A 24 -11.05 -29.60 -6.62
C GLU A 24 -11.13 -28.11 -6.84
N LEU A 25 -10.22 -27.60 -7.67
CA LEU A 25 -10.11 -26.20 -8.09
C LEU A 25 -11.47 -25.61 -8.54
N PHE A 26 -12.38 -26.43 -9.07
CA PHE A 26 -13.70 -25.99 -9.50
C PHE A 26 -14.56 -25.38 -8.37
N PHE A 27 -14.61 -26.02 -7.20
CA PHE A 27 -15.41 -25.52 -6.07
C PHE A 27 -14.76 -24.31 -5.39
N GLU A 28 -13.43 -24.27 -5.39
CA GLU A 28 -12.65 -23.10 -4.95
C GLU A 28 -12.95 -21.87 -5.81
N TRP A 29 -12.93 -22.02 -7.15
CA TRP A 29 -13.37 -20.97 -8.07
C TRP A 29 -14.83 -20.56 -7.85
N ASN A 30 -15.72 -21.51 -7.57
CA ASN A 30 -17.12 -21.21 -7.27
C ASN A 30 -17.25 -20.34 -6.01
N LEU A 31 -16.51 -20.66 -4.95
CA LEU A 31 -16.51 -19.88 -3.70
C LEU A 31 -15.99 -18.45 -3.93
N ARG A 32 -14.92 -18.27 -4.69
CA ARG A 32 -14.35 -16.94 -4.99
C ARG A 32 -15.31 -16.07 -5.79
N ILE A 33 -16.02 -16.66 -6.76
CA ILE A 33 -17.09 -15.97 -7.51
C ILE A 33 -18.25 -15.60 -6.57
N LEU A 34 -18.65 -16.49 -5.65
CA LEU A 34 -19.67 -16.19 -4.63
C LEU A 34 -19.24 -15.00 -3.75
N ILE A 35 -18.03 -15.03 -3.18
CA ILE A 35 -17.49 -13.96 -2.33
C ILE A 35 -17.41 -12.62 -3.10
N SER A 36 -17.07 -12.68 -4.38
CA SER A 36 -16.92 -11.50 -5.24
C SER A 36 -18.24 -10.80 -5.56
N PHE A 37 -19.28 -11.56 -5.93
CA PHE A 37 -20.54 -10.99 -6.43
C PHE A 37 -21.70 -11.11 -5.43
N PHE A 38 -21.77 -12.24 -4.72
CA PHE A 38 -22.89 -12.66 -3.87
C PHE A 38 -22.51 -12.70 -2.40
N SER A 39 -21.85 -11.65 -1.90
CA SER A 39 -21.51 -11.48 -0.48
C SER A 39 -22.51 -10.59 0.24
N LYS A 40 -22.41 -10.51 1.57
CA LYS A 40 -23.20 -9.56 2.38
C LYS A 40 -22.95 -8.10 2.02
N ALA A 41 -21.79 -7.78 1.43
CA ALA A 41 -21.53 -6.44 0.92
C ALA A 41 -22.45 -6.06 -0.27
N SER A 42 -23.05 -7.04 -0.94
CA SER A 42 -24.05 -6.85 -2.01
C SER A 42 -25.50 -6.83 -1.48
N GLU A 43 -25.73 -6.81 -0.17
CA GLU A 43 -27.07 -6.89 0.41
C GLU A 43 -28.04 -5.84 -0.18
N ASN A 44 -29.21 -6.31 -0.61
CA ASN A 44 -30.28 -5.52 -1.25
C ASN A 44 -29.90 -4.80 -2.56
N GLU A 45 -28.71 -5.04 -3.11
CA GLU A 45 -28.29 -4.48 -4.40
C GLU A 45 -28.58 -5.46 -5.53
N GLU A 46 -28.81 -4.93 -6.72
CA GLU A 46 -28.80 -5.74 -7.93
C GLU A 46 -27.36 -6.15 -8.28
N VAL A 47 -27.15 -7.45 -8.54
CA VAL A 47 -25.86 -8.05 -8.84
C VAL A 47 -25.79 -8.44 -10.31
N PHE A 48 -24.75 -7.98 -11.00
CA PHE A 48 -24.39 -8.37 -12.36
C PHE A 48 -23.13 -9.24 -12.29
N LEU A 49 -23.14 -10.42 -12.90
CA LEU A 49 -21.98 -11.32 -12.95
C LEU A 49 -20.98 -10.83 -14.01
N ARG A 50 -20.42 -9.62 -13.81
CA ARG A 50 -19.44 -9.02 -14.72
C ARG A 50 -18.13 -9.75 -14.57
N VAL A 51 -17.66 -10.46 -15.58
CA VAL A 51 -16.35 -11.13 -15.53
C VAL A 51 -15.62 -11.03 -16.87
N ASP A 52 -14.31 -10.87 -16.81
CA ASP A 52 -13.37 -10.90 -17.92
C ASP A 52 -12.07 -11.60 -17.47
N SER A 53 -11.06 -11.66 -18.33
CA SER A 53 -9.78 -12.30 -17.97
C SER A 53 -9.11 -11.61 -16.78
N ASP A 54 -9.10 -10.27 -16.78
CA ASP A 54 -8.46 -9.48 -15.73
C ASP A 54 -9.12 -9.75 -14.35
N PHE A 55 -10.44 -9.94 -14.32
CA PHE A 55 -11.15 -10.33 -13.11
C PHE A 55 -10.67 -11.68 -12.55
N PHE A 56 -10.52 -12.71 -13.37
CA PHE A 56 -10.06 -14.02 -12.88
C PHE A 56 -8.60 -14.02 -12.47
N ASP A 57 -7.75 -13.28 -13.20
CA ASP A 57 -6.39 -13.01 -12.78
C ASP A 57 -6.35 -12.27 -11.44
N GLN A 58 -7.33 -11.41 -11.14
CA GLN A 58 -7.40 -10.71 -9.87
C GLN A 58 -7.83 -11.62 -8.70
N ILE A 59 -8.86 -12.45 -8.87
CA ILE A 59 -9.50 -13.18 -7.76
C ILE A 59 -8.96 -14.60 -7.53
N GLY A 60 -8.22 -15.17 -8.47
CA GLY A 60 -7.65 -16.51 -8.30
C GLY A 60 -6.33 -16.68 -9.01
N GLN A 61 -5.49 -15.64 -8.93
CA GLN A 61 -4.12 -15.74 -9.42
C GLN A 61 -3.46 -16.98 -8.81
N ASP A 62 -3.62 -17.22 -7.50
CA ASP A 62 -3.00 -18.31 -6.71
C ASP A 62 -3.43 -19.73 -7.06
N ILE A 63 -4.45 -19.83 -7.90
CA ILE A 63 -4.98 -21.08 -8.43
C ILE A 63 -4.93 -21.09 -9.95
N GLY A 64 -3.95 -20.35 -10.52
CA GLY A 64 -3.60 -20.29 -11.93
C GLY A 64 -4.22 -19.13 -12.73
N GLY A 65 -4.86 -18.17 -12.08
CA GLY A 65 -5.50 -17.01 -12.70
C GLY A 65 -6.57 -17.38 -13.73
N ASP A 66 -6.70 -16.57 -14.77
CA ASP A 66 -7.61 -16.82 -15.89
C ASP A 66 -7.39 -18.19 -16.55
N ALA A 67 -6.14 -18.60 -16.71
CA ALA A 67 -5.78 -19.89 -17.29
C ALA A 67 -6.19 -21.06 -16.38
N GLY A 68 -5.96 -20.93 -15.07
CA GLY A 68 -6.38 -21.85 -14.04
C GLY A 68 -7.90 -21.99 -13.96
N PHE A 69 -8.62 -20.86 -14.04
CA PHE A 69 -10.07 -20.84 -14.15
C PHE A 69 -10.58 -21.62 -15.37
N VAL A 70 -10.02 -21.35 -16.55
CA VAL A 70 -10.37 -22.07 -17.78
C VAL A 70 -10.11 -23.57 -17.62
N ASN A 71 -8.99 -23.96 -17.01
CA ASN A 71 -8.67 -25.36 -16.76
C ASN A 71 -9.63 -26.03 -15.76
N ALA A 72 -10.02 -25.33 -14.69
CA ALA A 72 -11.00 -25.84 -13.73
C ALA A 72 -12.37 -26.06 -14.39
N VAL A 73 -12.83 -25.12 -15.22
CA VAL A 73 -14.09 -25.24 -15.97
C VAL A 73 -14.06 -26.42 -16.95
N LYS A 74 -12.91 -26.65 -17.62
CA LYS A 74 -12.71 -27.81 -18.52
C LYS A 74 -12.86 -29.14 -17.80
N GLN A 75 -12.18 -29.27 -16.66
CA GLN A 75 -12.20 -30.50 -15.87
C GLN A 75 -13.61 -30.74 -15.31
N GLY A 76 -14.22 -29.69 -14.74
CA GLY A 76 -15.46 -29.79 -13.99
C GLY A 76 -15.26 -30.49 -12.63
N PRO A 77 -16.30 -30.54 -11.78
CA PRO A 77 -16.21 -31.20 -10.48
C PRO A 77 -16.32 -32.73 -10.59
N SER A 78 -15.62 -33.47 -9.74
CA SER A 78 -15.64 -34.94 -9.64
C SER A 78 -17.00 -35.51 -9.27
N SER A 79 -17.86 -34.71 -8.63
CA SER A 79 -19.23 -35.10 -8.28
C SER A 79 -20.12 -35.29 -9.51
N VAL A 80 -19.63 -34.95 -10.71
CA VAL A 80 -20.34 -35.07 -11.99
C VAL A 80 -19.50 -35.88 -12.98
N LYS A 81 -20.14 -36.68 -13.84
CA LYS A 81 -19.42 -37.57 -14.76
C LYS A 81 -18.65 -36.79 -15.82
N THR A 82 -17.41 -37.20 -16.06
CA THR A 82 -16.48 -36.53 -16.98
C THR A 82 -16.89 -36.62 -18.45
N GLN A 83 -17.70 -37.62 -18.81
CA GLN A 83 -18.17 -37.91 -20.18
C GLN A 83 -19.36 -37.04 -20.64
N ASP A 84 -19.98 -36.26 -19.74
CA ASP A 84 -21.12 -35.43 -20.08
C ASP A 84 -20.68 -34.07 -20.65
N GLY A 85 -21.44 -33.51 -21.61
CA GLY A 85 -21.19 -32.18 -22.16
C GLY A 85 -21.31 -31.06 -21.10
N LEU A 86 -20.71 -29.89 -21.35
CA LEU A 86 -20.69 -28.77 -20.40
C LEU A 86 -22.09 -28.38 -19.89
N ALA A 87 -23.08 -28.37 -20.79
CA ALA A 87 -24.46 -28.03 -20.45
C ALA A 87 -25.10 -29.06 -19.49
N ASP A 88 -24.80 -30.34 -19.69
CA ASP A 88 -25.34 -31.41 -18.86
C ASP A 88 -24.64 -31.42 -17.49
N LYS A 89 -23.32 -31.19 -17.44
CA LYS A 89 -22.58 -31.05 -16.18
C LYS A 89 -23.13 -29.91 -15.31
N ALA A 90 -23.34 -28.75 -15.91
CA ALA A 90 -23.82 -27.59 -15.19
C ALA A 90 -25.28 -27.77 -14.71
N THR A 91 -26.13 -28.41 -15.51
CA THR A 91 -27.51 -28.74 -15.16
C THR A 91 -27.58 -29.73 -14.00
N GLU A 92 -26.69 -30.73 -13.98
CA GLU A 92 -26.60 -31.69 -12.89
C GLU A 92 -26.24 -31.00 -11.56
N LEU A 93 -25.28 -30.07 -11.53
CA LEU A 93 -24.96 -29.30 -10.32
C LEU A 93 -26.16 -28.49 -9.79
N CYS A 94 -26.94 -27.90 -10.70
CA CYS A 94 -28.19 -27.21 -10.33
C CYS A 94 -29.21 -28.19 -9.72
N ASN A 95 -29.39 -29.37 -10.32
CA ASN A 95 -30.28 -30.41 -9.81
C ASN A 95 -29.82 -30.94 -8.45
N GLN A 96 -28.52 -31.18 -8.25
CA GLN A 96 -27.97 -31.63 -6.97
C GLN A 96 -28.33 -30.67 -5.84
N ARG A 97 -28.19 -29.36 -6.08
CA ARG A 97 -28.57 -28.28 -5.15
C ARG A 97 -30.08 -28.26 -4.88
N LEU A 98 -30.90 -28.31 -5.93
CA LEU A 98 -32.36 -28.23 -5.82
C LEU A 98 -32.96 -29.46 -5.11
N LEU A 99 -32.49 -30.65 -5.46
CA LEU A 99 -33.06 -31.94 -5.03
C LEU A 99 -32.48 -32.48 -3.72
N LYS A 100 -31.51 -31.80 -3.10
CA LYS A 100 -30.78 -32.29 -1.91
C LYS A 100 -30.09 -33.64 -2.18
N ALA A 101 -29.61 -33.84 -3.40
CA ALA A 101 -29.07 -35.12 -3.81
C ALA A 101 -27.71 -35.40 -3.12
N THR A 102 -27.38 -36.68 -3.00
CA THR A 102 -26.02 -37.12 -2.64
C THR A 102 -25.04 -36.59 -3.69
N GLY A 103 -24.14 -35.67 -3.32
CA GLY A 103 -23.17 -35.05 -4.23
C GLY A 103 -23.13 -33.51 -4.21
N TYR A 104 -24.10 -32.84 -3.59
CA TYR A 104 -24.03 -31.40 -3.36
C TYR A 104 -22.96 -31.06 -2.31
N GLU A 105 -21.96 -30.28 -2.71
CA GLU A 105 -20.94 -29.72 -1.81
C GLU A 105 -21.40 -28.32 -1.37
N ASP A 106 -21.69 -28.15 -0.08
CA ASP A 106 -22.14 -26.87 0.47
C ASP A 106 -20.96 -25.91 0.57
N PRO A 107 -20.93 -24.78 -0.18
CA PRO A 107 -19.89 -23.77 -0.02
C PRO A 107 -19.78 -23.23 1.41
N GLY A 108 -20.83 -23.41 2.22
CA GLY A 108 -20.86 -23.17 3.65
C GLY A 108 -19.84 -23.93 4.49
N GLU A 109 -19.33 -25.06 4.00
CA GLU A 109 -18.25 -25.82 4.65
C GLU A 109 -16.91 -25.08 4.55
N LEU A 110 -16.73 -24.25 3.52
CA LEU A 110 -15.52 -23.45 3.29
C LEU A 110 -15.66 -22.02 3.84
N ASP A 111 -16.81 -21.37 3.64
CA ASP A 111 -17.12 -20.07 4.24
C ASP A 111 -18.47 -20.12 4.97
N SER A 112 -18.40 -19.99 6.30
CA SER A 112 -19.56 -20.01 7.20
C SER A 112 -20.68 -19.02 6.83
N SER A 113 -20.39 -17.99 6.02
CA SER A 113 -21.38 -17.06 5.47
C SER A 113 -22.43 -17.77 4.62
N TYR A 114 -22.05 -18.85 3.93
CA TYR A 114 -22.91 -19.64 3.06
C TYR A 114 -23.48 -20.92 3.72
N LEU A 115 -23.16 -21.15 5.00
CA LEU A 115 -23.60 -22.34 5.71
C LEU A 115 -25.13 -22.45 5.76
N ASN A 116 -25.65 -23.60 5.32
CA ASN A 116 -27.08 -23.91 5.28
C ASN A 116 -27.94 -22.99 4.40
N VAL A 117 -27.35 -22.16 3.51
CA VAL A 117 -28.11 -21.32 2.57
C VAL A 117 -28.15 -21.89 1.14
N ARG A 118 -27.53 -23.05 0.92
CA ARG A 118 -27.54 -23.78 -0.36
C ARG A 118 -27.06 -22.92 -1.53
N ALA A 119 -25.89 -22.34 -1.36
CA ALA A 119 -25.31 -21.49 -2.39
C ALA A 119 -25.11 -22.27 -3.70
N PRO A 120 -25.32 -21.65 -4.88
CA PRO A 120 -25.05 -22.26 -6.18
C PRO A 120 -23.61 -22.76 -6.31
N THR A 121 -23.44 -23.93 -6.93
CA THR A 121 -22.14 -24.56 -7.20
C THR A 121 -21.75 -24.51 -8.68
N TYR A 122 -22.65 -24.07 -9.56
CA TYR A 122 -22.47 -24.03 -11.01
C TYR A 122 -21.95 -22.67 -11.52
N LEU A 123 -21.59 -21.73 -10.64
CA LEU A 123 -21.20 -20.37 -11.07
C LEU A 123 -19.99 -20.32 -12.00
N PRO A 124 -18.95 -21.18 -11.89
CA PRO A 124 -17.85 -21.19 -12.85
C PRO A 124 -18.32 -21.36 -14.30
N TYR A 125 -19.34 -22.18 -14.55
CA TYR A 125 -19.89 -22.34 -15.89
C TYR A 125 -20.59 -21.07 -16.40
N LEU A 126 -21.37 -20.38 -15.57
CA LEU A 126 -22.00 -19.11 -15.96
C LEU A 126 -20.96 -18.02 -16.22
N ALA A 127 -19.94 -17.95 -15.38
CA ALA A 127 -18.88 -16.98 -15.50
C ALA A 127 -18.04 -17.21 -16.77
N ALA A 128 -17.79 -18.46 -17.16
CA ALA A 128 -17.14 -18.81 -18.43
C ALA A 128 -17.92 -18.30 -19.67
N LEU A 129 -19.26 -18.36 -19.63
CA LEU A 129 -20.09 -17.83 -20.72
C LEU A 129 -19.95 -16.30 -20.85
N VAL A 130 -19.98 -15.59 -19.72
CA VAL A 130 -19.85 -14.13 -19.70
C VAL A 130 -18.46 -13.69 -20.15
N ARG A 131 -17.42 -14.37 -19.65
CA ARG A 131 -16.02 -14.12 -20.02
C ARG A 131 -15.77 -14.33 -21.52
N ASN A 132 -16.32 -15.39 -22.11
CA ASN A 132 -16.18 -15.63 -23.54
C ASN A 132 -16.83 -14.50 -24.37
N PHE A 133 -17.94 -13.93 -23.89
CA PHE A 133 -18.57 -12.79 -24.54
C PHE A 133 -17.69 -11.52 -24.47
N THR A 134 -17.08 -11.22 -23.31
CA THR A 134 -16.26 -10.00 -23.16
C THR A 134 -15.02 -9.99 -24.04
N LYS A 135 -14.47 -11.17 -24.34
CA LYS A 135 -13.28 -11.34 -25.19
C LYS A 135 -13.58 -11.17 -26.69
N SER A 136 -14.71 -11.68 -27.20
CA SER A 136 -15.06 -11.57 -28.62
C SER A 136 -16.54 -11.84 -28.92
N ASN A 137 -17.22 -10.84 -29.49
CA ASN A 137 -18.66 -10.89 -29.73
C ASN A 137 -19.05 -11.58 -31.06
N THR A 138 -18.14 -11.66 -32.05
CA THR A 138 -18.48 -12.04 -33.43
C THR A 138 -18.35 -13.53 -33.73
N LYS A 139 -17.81 -14.34 -32.81
CA LYS A 139 -17.61 -15.80 -32.94
C LYS A 139 -17.83 -16.57 -31.63
N PHE A 140 -18.86 -16.20 -30.86
CA PHE A 140 -19.10 -16.70 -29.49
C PHE A 140 -18.98 -18.23 -29.34
N TYR A 141 -19.78 -19.02 -30.07
CA TYR A 141 -19.78 -20.48 -29.95
C TYR A 141 -18.44 -21.12 -30.35
N PHE A 142 -17.82 -20.63 -31.42
CA PHE A 142 -16.53 -21.12 -31.89
C PHE A 142 -15.41 -20.86 -30.88
N ASN A 143 -15.39 -19.66 -30.29
CA ASN A 143 -14.38 -19.30 -29.29
C ASN A 143 -14.56 -20.12 -28.02
N LEU A 144 -15.79 -20.27 -27.53
CA LEU A 144 -16.07 -21.07 -26.33
C LEU A 144 -15.65 -22.53 -26.53
N LYS A 145 -15.97 -23.11 -27.70
CA LYS A 145 -15.60 -24.48 -28.06
C LYS A 145 -14.08 -24.67 -28.04
N ASN A 146 -13.34 -23.75 -28.68
CA ASN A 146 -11.88 -23.85 -28.76
C ASN A 146 -11.20 -23.60 -27.42
N GLU A 147 -11.66 -22.60 -26.66
CA GLU A 147 -11.05 -22.25 -25.37
C GLU A 147 -11.26 -23.32 -24.32
N LEU A 148 -12.46 -23.92 -24.26
CA LEU A 148 -12.80 -25.00 -23.34
C LEU A 148 -12.51 -26.40 -23.91
N ASN A 149 -11.95 -26.51 -25.12
CA ASN A 149 -11.66 -27.79 -25.79
C ASN A 149 -12.83 -28.79 -25.74
N LEU A 150 -14.04 -28.32 -26.07
CA LEU A 150 -15.25 -29.14 -26.00
C LEU A 150 -15.24 -30.17 -27.14
N GLU A 151 -15.36 -31.46 -26.80
CA GLU A 151 -15.42 -32.56 -27.76
C GLU A 151 -16.70 -32.52 -28.62
N GLU A 152 -17.79 -31.99 -28.06
CA GLU A 152 -19.08 -31.84 -28.72
C GLU A 152 -19.22 -30.52 -29.48
N ASP A 153 -20.10 -30.48 -30.48
CA ASP A 153 -20.47 -29.26 -31.20
C ASP A 153 -21.39 -28.37 -30.33
N PHE A 154 -20.78 -27.65 -29.38
CA PHE A 154 -21.50 -26.73 -28.50
C PHE A 154 -22.26 -25.67 -29.30
N SER A 155 -23.58 -25.66 -29.13
CA SER A 155 -24.48 -24.95 -30.03
C SER A 155 -25.64 -24.28 -29.29
N SER A 156 -26.58 -23.70 -30.05
CA SER A 156 -27.73 -22.98 -29.48
C SER A 156 -28.63 -23.85 -28.57
N PRO A 157 -28.92 -25.13 -28.88
CA PRO A 157 -29.62 -26.03 -27.96
C PRO A 157 -28.92 -26.22 -26.60
N ASP A 158 -27.60 -26.29 -26.57
CA ASP A 158 -26.83 -26.47 -25.33
C ASP A 158 -26.90 -25.20 -24.47
N MET A 159 -26.81 -24.03 -25.11
CA MET A 159 -27.07 -22.76 -24.42
C MET A 159 -28.50 -22.63 -23.89
N ALA A 160 -29.49 -23.20 -24.57
CA ALA A 160 -30.87 -23.22 -24.10
C ALA A 160 -31.02 -24.05 -22.81
N LYS A 161 -30.29 -25.18 -22.69
CA LYS A 161 -30.25 -25.96 -21.44
C LYS A 161 -29.68 -25.14 -20.28
N LEU A 162 -28.64 -24.33 -20.53
CA LEU A 162 -27.99 -23.48 -19.52
C LEU A 162 -28.87 -22.33 -19.02
N GLU A 163 -30.00 -22.04 -19.67
CA GLU A 163 -30.94 -21.01 -19.21
C GLU A 163 -31.52 -21.28 -17.81
N ILE A 164 -31.66 -22.55 -17.43
CA ILE A 164 -32.17 -22.98 -16.12
C ILE A 164 -31.28 -22.48 -14.98
N LEU A 165 -29.97 -22.38 -15.21
CA LEU A 165 -29.00 -21.95 -14.20
C LEU A 165 -29.16 -20.47 -13.85
N TRP A 166 -29.46 -19.64 -14.86
CA TRP A 166 -29.74 -18.22 -14.68
C TRP A 166 -31.05 -18.01 -13.92
N GLU A 167 -32.06 -18.83 -14.19
CA GLU A 167 -33.33 -18.82 -13.46
C GLU A 167 -33.16 -19.28 -12.02
N ASP A 168 -32.36 -20.32 -11.81
CA ASP A 168 -32.04 -20.85 -10.50
C ASP A 168 -31.26 -19.83 -9.65
N LEU A 169 -30.33 -19.10 -10.26
CA LEU A 169 -29.57 -18.03 -9.60
C LEU A 169 -30.47 -16.86 -9.18
N CYS A 170 -31.40 -16.46 -10.06
CA CYS A 170 -32.43 -15.46 -9.78
C CYS A 170 -33.35 -15.90 -8.62
N THR A 171 -33.76 -17.17 -8.64
CA THR A 171 -34.63 -17.76 -7.60
C THR A 171 -33.92 -17.87 -6.25
N TRP A 172 -32.65 -18.29 -6.25
CA TRP A 172 -31.85 -18.41 -5.03
C TRP A 172 -31.66 -17.05 -4.36
N THR A 173 -31.18 -16.05 -5.10
CA THR A 173 -30.97 -14.70 -4.56
C THR A 173 -32.27 -14.09 -3.99
N SER A 174 -33.40 -14.34 -4.66
CA SER A 174 -34.73 -13.95 -4.17
C SER A 174 -35.15 -14.69 -2.88
N THR A 175 -34.87 -15.99 -2.80
CA THR A 175 -35.17 -16.82 -1.62
C THR A 175 -34.35 -16.39 -0.40
N GLN A 176 -33.12 -15.91 -0.61
CA GLN A 176 -32.28 -15.33 0.43
C GLN A 176 -32.72 -13.91 0.86
N LYS A 177 -33.84 -13.40 0.31
CA LYS A 177 -34.40 -12.08 0.61
C LYS A 177 -33.38 -10.94 0.44
N GLY A 178 -32.51 -11.05 -0.56
CA GLY A 178 -31.51 -10.02 -0.84
C GLY A 178 -30.29 -10.01 0.07
N LYS A 179 -30.14 -10.96 1.02
CA LYS A 179 -29.00 -11.06 1.94
C LYS A 179 -27.62 -11.05 1.25
N PHE A 180 -27.56 -11.56 0.03
CA PHE A 180 -26.36 -11.64 -0.81
C PHE A 180 -26.49 -10.82 -2.11
N GLY A 181 -27.47 -9.91 -2.16
CA GLY A 181 -27.90 -9.21 -3.36
C GLY A 181 -28.97 -9.96 -4.16
N PHE A 182 -29.47 -9.30 -5.21
CA PHE A 182 -30.50 -9.79 -6.12
C PHE A 182 -29.94 -9.97 -7.52
N PHE A 183 -30.03 -11.18 -8.06
CA PHE A 183 -29.74 -11.43 -9.48
C PHE A 183 -31.04 -11.40 -10.28
N LYS A 184 -31.04 -10.75 -11.45
CA LYS A 184 -32.18 -10.77 -12.39
C LYS A 184 -31.74 -11.22 -13.78
N LYS A 185 -32.44 -12.24 -14.30
CA LYS A 185 -32.26 -12.76 -15.67
C LYS A 185 -32.75 -11.73 -16.70
N ARG A 186 -31.88 -11.33 -17.64
CA ARG A 186 -32.19 -10.39 -18.75
C ARG A 186 -31.41 -10.75 -20.02
N THR A 187 -31.97 -10.47 -21.19
CA THR A 187 -31.37 -10.88 -22.48
C THR A 187 -31.12 -9.67 -23.37
N LEU A 188 -29.85 -9.33 -23.66
CA LEU A 188 -29.46 -8.17 -24.46
C LEU A 188 -29.59 -8.44 -25.96
N GLY A 189 -30.33 -7.56 -26.67
CA GLY A 189 -30.52 -7.62 -28.12
C GLY A 189 -31.40 -8.80 -28.58
N GLY A 190 -31.48 -9.00 -29.89
CA GLY A 190 -32.34 -10.04 -30.50
C GLY A 190 -31.82 -11.48 -30.37
N TYR A 191 -30.65 -11.70 -29.78
CA TYR A 191 -30.02 -13.01 -29.67
C TYR A 191 -30.45 -13.73 -28.39
N ARG A 192 -31.50 -14.56 -28.49
CA ARG A 192 -32.14 -15.25 -27.35
C ARG A 192 -31.18 -15.86 -26.32
N HIS A 193 -30.12 -16.54 -26.76
CA HIS A 193 -29.25 -17.31 -25.87
C HIS A 193 -27.91 -16.64 -25.54
N ILE A 194 -27.32 -15.87 -26.48
CA ILE A 194 -26.07 -15.12 -26.24
C ILE A 194 -26.36 -13.79 -25.50
N GLY A 195 -27.58 -13.27 -25.63
CA GLY A 195 -28.00 -12.04 -24.97
C GLY A 195 -27.96 -12.11 -23.44
N LEU A 196 -28.05 -13.29 -22.84
CA LEU A 196 -27.96 -13.50 -21.39
C LEU A 196 -26.54 -13.23 -20.86
N PRO A 197 -25.47 -13.88 -21.37
CA PRO A 197 -24.09 -13.50 -21.08
C PRO A 197 -23.78 -12.04 -21.42
N ALA A 198 -24.26 -11.56 -22.58
CA ALA A 198 -24.04 -10.19 -23.03
C ALA A 198 -24.62 -9.16 -22.05
N ALA A 199 -25.81 -9.44 -21.50
CA ALA A 199 -26.47 -8.61 -20.49
C ALA A 199 -25.66 -8.43 -19.21
N GLN A 200 -24.78 -9.38 -18.89
CA GLN A 200 -23.92 -9.27 -17.70
C GLN A 200 -22.72 -8.35 -17.93
N SER A 201 -22.38 -8.02 -19.18
CA SER A 201 -21.16 -7.27 -19.56
C SER A 201 -21.45 -5.92 -20.25
N ILE A 202 -22.62 -5.34 -19.98
CA ILE A 202 -23.11 -4.12 -20.65
C ILE A 202 -22.24 -2.89 -20.40
N VAL A 203 -21.63 -2.78 -19.21
CA VAL A 203 -20.88 -1.59 -18.78
C VAL A 203 -19.42 -1.97 -18.55
N LYS A 204 -18.52 -1.34 -19.30
CA LYS A 204 -17.06 -1.51 -19.13
C LYS A 204 -16.51 -0.47 -18.14
N GLN A 205 -15.30 -0.71 -17.63
CA GLN A 205 -14.63 0.26 -16.73
C GLN A 205 -14.42 1.63 -17.40
N THR A 206 -14.13 1.65 -18.71
CA THR A 206 -14.04 2.88 -19.50
C THR A 206 -15.35 3.66 -19.50
N ASP A 207 -16.49 2.97 -19.55
CA ASP A 207 -17.81 3.59 -19.53
C ASP A 207 -18.10 4.23 -18.17
N LEU A 208 -17.69 3.59 -17.07
CA LEU A 208 -17.81 4.14 -15.71
C LEU A 208 -17.03 5.45 -15.56
N ASN A 209 -15.80 5.51 -16.09
CA ASN A 209 -14.98 6.73 -16.05
C ASN A 209 -15.62 7.87 -16.88
N SER A 210 -16.17 7.55 -18.06
CA SER A 210 -16.89 8.51 -18.91
C SER A 210 -18.18 9.04 -18.28
N LEU A 211 -18.87 8.24 -17.43
CA LEU A 211 -20.03 8.72 -16.67
C LEU A 211 -19.67 9.87 -15.71
N LEU A 212 -18.49 9.84 -15.09
CA LEU A 212 -18.06 10.89 -14.16
C LEU A 212 -17.90 12.24 -14.87
N LEU A 213 -17.35 12.24 -16.09
CA LEU A 213 -17.28 13.43 -16.95
C LEU A 213 -18.68 13.97 -17.26
N CYS A 214 -19.63 13.08 -17.56
CA CYS A 214 -21.00 13.47 -17.84
C CYS A 214 -21.66 14.15 -16.64
N PHE A 215 -21.46 13.65 -15.42
CA PHE A 215 -22.04 14.25 -14.22
C PHE A 215 -21.52 15.67 -13.96
N VAL A 216 -20.23 15.91 -14.20
CA VAL A 216 -19.62 17.25 -14.10
C VAL A 216 -20.17 18.20 -15.15
N HIS A 217 -20.21 17.77 -16.41
CA HIS A 217 -20.73 18.60 -17.50
C HIS A 217 -22.20 18.98 -17.29
N LEU A 218 -23.00 18.06 -16.77
CA LEU A 218 -24.40 18.29 -16.42
C LEU A 218 -24.60 19.04 -15.08
N GLN A 219 -23.51 19.38 -14.39
CA GLN A 219 -23.51 20.08 -13.10
C GLN A 219 -24.41 19.41 -12.06
N LEU A 220 -24.39 18.08 -12.02
CA LEU A 220 -25.16 17.33 -11.04
C LEU A 220 -24.57 17.52 -9.63
N LYS A 221 -25.45 17.57 -8.62
CA LYS A 221 -25.05 17.75 -7.23
C LYS A 221 -24.72 16.41 -6.58
N THR A 222 -23.51 16.28 -6.08
CA THR A 222 -23.05 15.08 -5.39
C THR A 222 -23.86 14.81 -4.11
N GLY A 223 -24.11 13.54 -3.82
CA GLY A 223 -24.83 13.12 -2.61
C GLY A 223 -26.35 13.33 -2.60
N GLU A 224 -26.94 13.94 -3.64
CA GLU A 224 -28.39 13.93 -3.83
C GLU A 224 -28.85 12.62 -4.50
N GLU A 225 -30.11 12.21 -4.30
CA GLU A 225 -30.68 11.13 -5.11
C GLU A 225 -30.88 11.61 -6.55
N LEU A 226 -30.44 10.80 -7.51
CA LEU A 226 -30.62 11.10 -8.92
C LEU A 226 -32.08 10.88 -9.33
N SER A 227 -32.87 11.96 -9.25
CA SER A 227 -34.29 11.97 -9.67
C SER A 227 -34.47 11.45 -11.09
N ASP A 228 -35.62 10.84 -11.39
CA ASP A 228 -35.92 10.28 -12.73
C ASP A 228 -35.72 11.30 -13.85
N ARG A 229 -36.07 12.57 -13.60
CA ARG A 229 -35.85 13.67 -14.55
C ARG A 229 -34.36 13.88 -14.85
N ARG A 230 -33.52 14.00 -13.81
CA ARG A 230 -32.08 14.22 -13.97
C ARG A 230 -31.38 13.00 -14.56
N LEU A 231 -31.82 11.80 -14.19
CA LEU A 231 -31.38 10.57 -14.81
C LEU A 231 -31.68 10.55 -16.31
N GLN A 232 -32.86 11.04 -16.72
CA GLN A 232 -33.19 11.16 -18.14
C GLN A 232 -32.31 12.17 -18.87
N GLU A 233 -31.96 13.29 -18.23
CA GLU A 233 -31.01 14.28 -18.77
C GLU A 233 -29.62 13.65 -18.99
N VAL A 234 -29.14 12.84 -18.04
CA VAL A 234 -27.90 12.06 -18.17
C VAL A 234 -27.96 11.11 -19.35
N ILE A 235 -29.03 10.30 -19.45
CA ILE A 235 -29.22 9.33 -20.53
C ILE A 235 -29.22 10.03 -21.89
N ASN A 236 -29.92 11.16 -22.02
CA ASN A 236 -29.98 11.92 -23.26
C ASN A 236 -28.62 12.50 -23.64
N TYR A 237 -27.85 12.96 -22.65
CA TYR A 237 -26.50 13.48 -22.87
C TYR A 237 -25.53 12.39 -23.31
N ILE A 238 -25.56 11.21 -22.65
CA ILE A 238 -24.79 10.03 -23.07
C ILE A 238 -25.13 9.68 -24.53
N GLY A 239 -26.42 9.63 -24.87
CA GLY A 239 -26.87 9.34 -26.23
C GLY A 239 -26.44 10.38 -27.29
N SER A 240 -25.93 11.55 -26.88
CA SER A 240 -25.39 12.59 -27.78
C SER A 240 -23.87 12.53 -27.95
N LEU A 241 -23.17 11.69 -27.18
CA LEU A 241 -21.71 11.58 -27.20
C LEU A 241 -21.27 10.35 -28.01
N ASP A 242 -20.81 10.57 -29.23
CA ASP A 242 -20.22 9.50 -30.04
C ASP A 242 -18.77 9.18 -29.58
N ASN A 243 -18.43 7.89 -29.46
CA ASN A 243 -17.09 7.35 -29.12
C ASN A 243 -16.60 7.52 -27.67
N TYR A 244 -17.39 8.09 -26.75
CA TYR A 244 -17.02 8.18 -25.32
C TYR A 244 -17.41 6.94 -24.51
N PHE A 245 -18.32 6.12 -25.03
CA PHE A 245 -18.80 4.91 -24.41
C PHE A 245 -18.69 3.72 -25.36
N SER A 246 -18.66 2.52 -24.79
CA SER A 246 -18.61 1.28 -25.54
C SER A 246 -19.89 1.07 -26.36
N ALA A 247 -19.75 0.42 -27.53
CA ALA A 247 -20.88 0.16 -28.41
C ALA A 247 -21.99 -0.66 -27.74
N GLY A 248 -21.62 -1.62 -26.88
CA GLY A 248 -22.58 -2.42 -26.11
C GLY A 248 -23.37 -1.60 -25.09
N PHE A 249 -22.74 -0.61 -24.44
CA PHE A 249 -23.44 0.31 -23.54
C PHE A 249 -24.44 1.19 -24.30
N HIS A 250 -24.04 1.72 -25.47
CA HIS A 250 -24.93 2.50 -26.34
C HIS A 250 -26.12 1.69 -26.84
N GLU A 251 -25.91 0.46 -27.31
CA GLU A 251 -27.01 -0.41 -27.78
C GLU A 251 -28.00 -0.71 -26.64
N ALA A 252 -27.49 -1.01 -25.45
CA ALA A 252 -28.31 -1.30 -24.28
C ALA A 252 -29.14 -0.10 -23.79
N LEU A 253 -28.68 1.15 -24.01
CA LEU A 253 -29.46 2.36 -23.69
C LEU A 253 -30.76 2.47 -24.50
N HIS A 254 -30.81 1.88 -25.69
CA HIS A 254 -31.98 1.90 -26.58
C HIS A 254 -32.94 0.72 -26.33
N ASP A 255 -32.55 -0.28 -25.53
CA ASP A 255 -33.37 -1.43 -25.20
C ASP A 255 -34.21 -1.19 -23.92
N ARG A 256 -35.52 -1.47 -24.00
CA ARG A 256 -36.47 -1.25 -22.90
C ARG A 256 -36.18 -2.14 -21.68
N GLU A 257 -35.67 -3.36 -21.89
CA GLU A 257 -35.38 -4.28 -20.78
C GLU A 257 -34.13 -3.87 -19.98
N PHE A 258 -33.21 -3.13 -20.61
CA PHE A 258 -31.95 -2.68 -20.03
C PHE A 258 -31.97 -1.27 -19.50
N ARG A 259 -33.01 -0.49 -19.86
CA ARG A 259 -33.19 0.86 -19.35
C ARG A 259 -33.14 0.90 -17.83
N GLN A 260 -33.87 0.03 -17.13
CA GLN A 260 -33.87 0.01 -15.66
C GLN A 260 -32.50 -0.39 -15.07
N PRO A 261 -31.85 -1.48 -15.50
CA PRO A 261 -30.46 -1.79 -15.12
C PRO A 261 -29.48 -0.64 -15.29
N ILE A 262 -29.49 0.01 -16.46
CA ILE A 262 -28.57 1.10 -16.76
C ILE A 262 -28.90 2.29 -15.88
N CYS A 263 -30.19 2.56 -15.64
CA CYS A 263 -30.64 3.55 -14.67
C CYS A 263 -30.07 3.27 -13.27
N GLU A 264 -30.14 2.01 -12.80
CA GLU A 264 -29.58 1.62 -11.50
C GLU A 264 -28.05 1.71 -11.48
N ILE A 265 -27.36 1.38 -12.58
CA ILE A 265 -25.90 1.51 -12.67
C ILE A 265 -25.50 3.00 -12.65
N ILE A 266 -26.17 3.86 -13.42
CA ILE A 266 -25.91 5.30 -13.41
C ILE A 266 -26.17 5.87 -12.03
N ARG A 267 -27.29 5.49 -11.38
CA ARG A 267 -27.60 5.86 -10.00
C ARG A 267 -26.53 5.39 -9.03
N TYR A 268 -26.07 4.16 -9.18
CA TYR A 268 -25.02 3.58 -8.36
C TYR A 268 -23.70 4.36 -8.49
N VAL A 269 -23.22 4.55 -9.72
CA VAL A 269 -21.99 5.30 -10.01
C VAL A 269 -22.12 6.73 -9.50
N PHE A 270 -23.29 7.35 -9.67
CA PHE A 270 -23.57 8.69 -9.13
C PHE A 270 -23.58 8.73 -7.60
N SER A 271 -24.11 7.68 -6.95
CA SER A 271 -24.14 7.58 -5.48
C SER A 271 -22.75 7.35 -4.86
N ASP A 272 -21.83 6.77 -5.63
CA ASP A 272 -20.43 6.54 -5.23
C ASP A 272 -19.53 7.73 -5.60
N TRP A 273 -19.93 8.53 -6.59
CA TRP A 273 -19.18 9.69 -7.07
C TRP A 273 -19.09 10.80 -6.00
N ASP A 274 -17.86 11.25 -5.72
CA ASP A 274 -17.53 12.27 -4.71
C ASP A 274 -17.44 13.70 -5.29
N GLY A 275 -17.68 13.86 -6.59
CA GLY A 275 -17.57 15.14 -7.29
C GLY A 275 -16.24 15.35 -8.02
N SER A 276 -15.27 14.46 -7.81
CA SER A 276 -13.97 14.55 -8.46
C SER A 276 -14.00 14.03 -9.89
N LEU A 277 -13.17 14.59 -10.75
CA LEU A 277 -12.88 13.99 -12.05
C LEU A 277 -11.78 12.94 -11.88
N PRO A 278 -11.78 11.85 -12.67
CA PRO A 278 -10.60 11.01 -12.78
C PRO A 278 -9.42 11.91 -13.14
N LYS A 279 -8.37 11.92 -12.30
CA LYS A 279 -7.09 12.48 -12.71
C LYS A 279 -6.72 11.73 -13.98
N LYS A 280 -6.55 12.42 -15.12
CA LYS A 280 -5.93 11.80 -16.28
C LYS A 280 -4.61 11.24 -15.76
N GLU A 281 -4.50 9.91 -15.65
CA GLU A 281 -3.20 9.28 -15.65
C GLU A 281 -2.55 9.79 -16.93
N ARG A 282 -1.59 10.71 -16.77
CA ARG A 282 -0.78 11.14 -17.88
C ARG A 282 -0.06 9.86 -18.31
N GLU A 283 -0.58 9.25 -19.37
CA GLU A 283 0.02 8.05 -19.97
C GLU A 283 1.52 8.27 -20.01
N ILE A 284 2.25 7.37 -19.35
CA ILE A 284 3.71 7.28 -19.44
C ILE A 284 4.01 6.78 -20.87
N SER A 285 3.80 7.68 -21.82
CA SER A 285 4.23 7.55 -23.20
C SER A 285 5.61 8.21 -23.26
N GLY A 286 6.57 7.42 -23.73
CA GLY A 286 7.99 7.67 -23.55
C GLY A 286 8.50 9.03 -24.04
N SER A 287 9.62 9.42 -23.42
CA SER A 287 10.58 10.42 -23.92
C SER A 287 10.02 11.81 -24.23
N ALA A 288 9.65 12.56 -23.20
CA ALA A 288 9.84 14.00 -23.15
C ALA A 288 9.98 14.44 -21.68
N SER A 289 11.13 15.03 -21.32
CA SER A 289 11.37 15.63 -20.01
C SER A 289 10.44 16.82 -19.82
N TYR A 290 9.30 16.59 -19.16
CA TYR A 290 8.46 17.65 -18.62
C TYR A 290 8.81 17.81 -17.14
N LYS A 291 9.39 18.96 -16.78
CA LYS A 291 9.53 19.40 -15.40
C LYS A 291 8.13 19.58 -14.82
N ASP A 292 7.64 18.61 -14.05
CA ASP A 292 6.50 18.84 -13.16
C ASP A 292 6.97 19.79 -12.04
N GLU A 293 6.61 21.06 -12.15
CA GLU A 293 6.92 22.09 -11.16
C GLU A 293 5.74 22.23 -10.19
N PHE A 294 6.00 22.08 -8.88
CA PHE A 294 4.97 22.12 -7.84
C PHE A 294 4.55 23.57 -7.53
N GLU A 295 3.25 23.77 -7.33
CA GLU A 295 2.67 25.09 -7.06
C GLU A 295 2.70 25.43 -5.56
N LEU A 296 3.23 26.61 -5.25
CA LEU A 296 3.24 27.21 -3.91
C LEU A 296 1.92 27.94 -3.67
N GLY A 297 1.34 27.75 -2.48
CA GLY A 297 0.12 28.45 -2.04
C GLY A 297 0.41 29.52 -0.99
N ILE A 298 -0.64 30.25 -0.60
CA ILE A 298 -0.62 31.20 0.52
C ILE A 298 -1.56 30.67 1.60
N SER A 299 -1.08 30.58 2.83
CA SER A 299 -1.88 30.37 4.02
C SER A 299 -1.93 31.67 4.85
N LEU A 300 -2.97 31.82 5.66
CA LEU A 300 -3.10 32.93 6.60
C LEU A 300 -3.21 32.36 8.02
N MET A 301 -2.15 32.53 8.81
CA MET A 301 -2.14 32.15 10.22
C MET A 301 -2.79 33.23 11.06
N VAL A 302 -3.54 32.82 12.09
CA VAL A 302 -4.17 33.78 13.00
C VAL A 302 -3.19 34.27 14.05
N ASN A 303 -3.22 35.58 14.31
CA ASN A 303 -2.50 36.21 15.39
C ASN A 303 -3.45 36.66 16.49
N ASN A 304 -3.10 36.35 17.74
CA ASN A 304 -3.78 36.82 18.95
C ASN A 304 -3.38 38.27 19.27
N THR A 305 -3.62 39.18 18.31
CA THR A 305 -3.48 40.63 18.50
C THR A 305 -4.84 41.24 18.85
N GLN A 306 -4.86 42.46 19.38
CA GLN A 306 -6.10 43.23 19.54
C GLN A 306 -5.99 44.53 18.73
N PRO A 307 -6.72 44.67 17.58
CA PRO A 307 -7.65 43.69 17.00
C PRO A 307 -6.93 42.46 16.41
N PRO A 308 -7.61 41.31 16.31
CA PRO A 308 -7.02 40.09 15.79
C PRO A 308 -6.73 40.23 14.29
N SER A 309 -5.65 39.60 13.81
CA SER A 309 -5.12 39.82 12.45
C SER A 309 -4.60 38.52 11.83
N PHE A 310 -4.50 38.49 10.51
CA PHE A 310 -3.85 37.41 9.78
C PHE A 310 -2.41 37.76 9.41
N SER A 311 -1.51 36.79 9.57
CA SER A 311 -0.16 36.83 9.01
C SER A 311 -0.06 35.88 7.82
N PRO A 312 0.46 36.34 6.66
CA PRO A 312 0.65 35.48 5.51
C PRO A 312 1.80 34.51 5.74
N CYS A 313 1.64 33.27 5.30
CA CYS A 313 2.67 32.24 5.29
C CYS A 313 2.62 31.50 3.96
N TRP A 314 3.76 30.96 3.53
CA TRP A 314 3.80 30.08 2.37
C TRP A 314 3.20 28.73 2.74
N PHE A 315 2.30 28.25 1.89
CA PHE A 315 1.77 26.91 1.96
C PHE A 315 2.48 26.03 0.93
N ILE A 316 3.16 25.00 1.42
CA ILE A 316 3.87 24.04 0.59
C ILE A 316 2.97 22.81 0.43
N PRO A 317 2.71 22.34 -0.81
CA PRO A 317 1.96 21.11 -1.02
C PRO A 317 2.68 19.91 -0.37
N PRO A 318 2.02 18.75 -0.24
CA PRO A 318 2.68 17.55 0.32
C PRO A 318 3.79 17.05 -0.63
N LEU A 319 5.01 17.53 -0.40
CA LEU A 319 6.21 17.22 -1.20
C LEU A 319 7.06 16.13 -0.56
N GLN A 320 7.20 16.23 0.75
CA GLN A 320 7.85 15.24 1.57
C GLN A 320 6.93 14.91 2.72
N ASP A 321 7.07 13.68 3.12
CA ASP A 321 6.24 13.04 4.09
C ASP A 321 6.58 13.47 5.52
N GLU A 322 7.85 13.78 5.79
CA GLU A 322 8.42 14.18 7.08
C GLU A 322 9.79 14.85 6.85
N GLY A 323 10.20 15.75 7.75
CA GLY A 323 11.51 16.41 7.70
C GLY A 323 11.42 17.93 7.82
N ASN A 324 12.50 18.61 8.21
CA ASN A 324 12.51 20.07 8.25
C ASN A 324 12.82 20.64 6.87
N PHE A 325 12.33 21.84 6.57
CA PHE A 325 12.62 22.51 5.31
C PHE A 325 12.93 24.00 5.49
N LEU A 326 13.55 24.57 4.46
CA LEU A 326 13.90 25.97 4.32
C LEU A 326 13.57 26.43 2.89
N LEU A 327 12.55 27.26 2.73
CA LEU A 327 12.16 27.90 1.48
C LEU A 327 12.89 29.24 1.32
N GLN A 328 13.40 29.57 0.15
CA GLN A 328 14.21 30.75 -0.13
C GLN A 328 13.78 31.47 -1.41
N ASN A 329 13.80 32.80 -1.37
CA ASN A 329 13.66 33.67 -2.53
C ASN A 329 14.62 34.86 -2.41
N GLY A 330 15.73 34.80 -3.15
CA GLY A 330 16.78 35.81 -3.07
C GLY A 330 17.47 35.80 -1.71
N LYS A 331 17.33 36.88 -0.93
CA LYS A 331 17.93 37.02 0.42
C LYS A 331 16.99 36.63 1.55
N HIS A 332 15.76 36.21 1.23
CA HIS A 332 14.74 35.90 2.21
C HIS A 332 14.57 34.39 2.32
N SER A 333 14.35 33.90 3.54
CA SER A 333 14.20 32.47 3.84
C SER A 333 13.06 32.25 4.84
N TRP A 334 12.35 31.14 4.71
CA TRP A 334 11.27 30.70 5.61
C TRP A 334 11.47 29.23 5.94
N SER A 335 11.29 28.84 7.21
CA SER A 335 11.52 27.45 7.64
C SER A 335 10.23 26.74 8.07
N GLY A 336 10.20 25.41 8.08
CA GLY A 336 9.08 24.64 8.61
C GLY A 336 9.37 23.14 8.69
N ARG A 337 8.34 22.33 8.95
CA ARG A 337 8.47 20.87 9.07
C ARG A 337 7.32 20.15 8.37
N PHE A 338 7.63 19.13 7.58
CA PHE A 338 6.66 18.20 7.01
C PHE A 338 6.16 17.21 8.08
N SER A 339 4.86 16.92 8.08
CA SER A 339 4.20 16.10 9.11
C SER A 339 3.07 15.22 8.57
N GLY A 340 3.24 14.61 7.40
CA GLY A 340 2.26 13.68 6.85
C GLY A 340 2.07 13.83 5.36
N THR A 341 0.87 13.52 4.88
CA THR A 341 0.49 13.59 3.45
C THR A 341 -0.30 14.84 3.10
N ASN A 342 -0.46 15.76 4.06
CA ASN A 342 -1.13 17.04 3.86
C ASN A 342 -0.08 18.13 3.58
N GLY A 343 -0.48 19.19 2.89
CA GLY A 343 0.40 20.36 2.73
C GLY A 343 0.66 21.06 4.06
N VAL A 344 1.77 21.79 4.14
CA VAL A 344 2.26 22.40 5.38
C VAL A 344 2.52 23.88 5.18
N SER A 345 2.27 24.66 6.22
CA SER A 345 2.63 26.08 6.24
C SER A 345 4.03 26.26 6.78
N CYS A 346 4.78 27.24 6.26
CA CYS A 346 6.02 27.64 6.91
C CYS A 346 5.76 28.32 8.27
N SER A 347 6.77 28.30 9.12
CA SER A 347 6.81 28.97 10.41
C SER A 347 6.68 30.47 10.22
N ARG A 348 6.00 31.11 11.17
CA ARG A 348 5.78 32.56 11.14
C ARG A 348 7.09 33.31 11.38
N GLU A 349 7.39 34.28 10.51
CA GLU A 349 8.54 35.18 10.66
C GLU A 349 8.14 36.65 10.44
N VAL A 350 7.81 37.35 11.53
CA VAL A 350 7.26 38.73 11.52
C VAL A 350 8.08 39.71 10.68
N ALA A 351 9.41 39.59 10.71
CA ALA A 351 10.33 40.51 10.03
C ALA A 351 10.21 40.47 8.49
N ILE A 352 9.66 39.39 7.92
CA ILE A 352 9.58 39.17 6.46
C ILE A 352 8.16 38.95 5.94
N GLU A 353 7.13 39.14 6.79
CA GLU A 353 5.71 38.99 6.40
C GLU A 353 5.32 39.93 5.24
N GLN A 354 5.73 41.20 5.31
CA GLN A 354 5.45 42.17 4.25
C GLN A 354 5.99 41.71 2.89
N LYS A 355 7.11 40.98 2.90
CA LYS A 355 7.73 40.50 1.66
C LYS A 355 6.87 39.46 0.96
N ILE A 356 6.09 38.65 1.70
CA ILE A 356 5.16 37.69 1.10
C ILE A 356 4.07 38.42 0.31
N TRP A 357 3.50 39.49 0.89
CA TRP A 357 2.53 40.34 0.19
C TRP A 357 3.09 41.01 -1.06
N ASP A 358 4.33 41.51 -0.98
CA ASP A 358 4.98 42.17 -2.11
C ASP A 358 5.22 41.17 -3.27
N LEU A 359 5.74 39.98 -2.97
CA LEU A 359 6.05 38.95 -3.98
C LEU A 359 4.79 38.40 -4.67
N THR A 360 3.68 38.34 -3.96
CA THR A 360 2.40 37.80 -4.45
C THR A 360 1.53 38.85 -5.14
N GLY A 361 1.78 40.14 -4.87
CA GLY A 361 0.99 41.26 -5.40
C GLY A 361 1.45 41.80 -6.76
N GLU A 362 2.65 41.45 -7.22
CA GLU A 362 3.19 41.90 -8.50
C GLU A 362 2.46 41.25 -9.70
N ILE A 363 2.04 42.06 -10.67
CA ILE A 363 1.48 41.57 -11.95
C ILE A 363 2.60 40.89 -12.73
N ARG A 364 2.46 39.59 -12.99
CA ARG A 364 3.50 38.81 -13.68
C ARG A 364 2.92 37.98 -14.83
N SER A 365 3.66 37.96 -15.93
CA SER A 365 3.40 37.07 -17.07
C SER A 365 4.02 35.68 -16.87
N THR A 366 4.96 35.53 -15.93
CA THR A 366 5.66 34.28 -15.62
C THR A 366 5.62 33.94 -14.12
N PRO A 367 5.56 32.65 -13.73
CA PRO A 367 5.59 32.23 -12.33
C PRO A 367 6.85 32.67 -11.58
N LEU A 368 6.76 32.86 -10.26
CA LEU A 368 7.92 33.15 -9.39
C LEU A 368 8.54 31.86 -8.90
N ASN A 369 9.86 31.72 -9.03
CA ASN A 369 10.60 30.58 -8.50
C ASN A 369 11.05 30.80 -7.05
N PHE A 370 10.93 29.75 -6.24
CA PHE A 370 11.46 29.65 -4.88
C PHE A 370 12.38 28.45 -4.81
N GLU A 371 13.50 28.55 -4.12
CA GLU A 371 14.36 27.40 -3.82
C GLU A 371 13.89 26.78 -2.49
N LEU A 372 13.65 25.48 -2.45
CA LEU A 372 13.22 24.76 -1.24
C LEU A 372 14.31 23.74 -0.87
N GLU A 373 14.83 23.84 0.33
CA GLU A 373 15.84 22.97 0.91
C GLU A 373 15.23 22.09 2.00
N CYS A 374 15.26 20.76 1.88
CA CYS A 374 14.58 19.80 2.76
C CYS A 374 15.58 18.84 3.43
N SER A 375 15.57 18.78 4.75
CA SER A 375 16.38 17.86 5.57
C SER A 375 15.56 16.64 5.99
N GLY A 376 16.08 15.44 5.72
CA GLY A 376 15.51 14.18 6.22
C GLY A 376 15.79 13.94 7.70
N ALA A 377 15.28 12.82 8.24
CA ALA A 377 15.51 12.39 9.62
C ALA A 377 16.90 11.76 9.86
N ASP A 378 17.60 11.38 8.78
CA ASP A 378 18.95 10.82 8.83
C ASP A 378 20.02 11.95 8.87
N ASP A 379 21.27 11.61 9.25
CA ASP A 379 22.46 12.49 9.26
C ASP A 379 22.92 12.95 7.84
N THR A 380 21.96 13.26 6.97
CA THR A 380 22.16 13.67 5.58
C THR A 380 21.93 15.17 5.43
N LYS A 381 22.75 15.83 4.60
CA LYS A 381 22.56 17.24 4.33
C LYS A 381 21.23 17.51 3.63
N PRO A 382 20.66 18.71 3.79
CA PRO A 382 19.39 19.06 3.18
C PRO A 382 19.46 19.06 1.64
N SER A 383 18.33 18.74 1.01
CA SER A 383 18.14 18.48 -0.42
C SER A 383 17.35 19.63 -1.07
N LYS A 384 17.77 20.12 -2.25
CA LYS A 384 17.22 21.36 -2.84
C LYS A 384 16.28 21.09 -4.02
N THR A 385 15.20 21.85 -4.16
CA THR A 385 14.28 21.86 -5.32
C THR A 385 13.78 23.29 -5.60
N SER A 386 13.01 23.47 -6.67
CA SER A 386 12.33 24.73 -6.98
C SER A 386 10.81 24.58 -6.91
N LEU A 387 10.12 25.54 -6.30
CA LEU A 387 8.67 25.69 -6.30
C LEU A 387 8.26 26.93 -7.09
N GLN A 388 7.05 26.91 -7.63
CA GLN A 388 6.50 28.05 -8.38
C GLN A 388 5.26 28.62 -7.75
N LEU A 389 5.21 29.95 -7.64
CA LEU A 389 3.96 30.64 -7.32
C LEU A 389 3.14 30.86 -8.60
N PRO A 390 1.91 30.31 -8.72
CA PRO A 390 1.07 30.46 -9.90
C PRO A 390 0.60 31.90 -10.14
N THR A 391 0.26 32.22 -11.39
CA THR A 391 -0.09 33.58 -11.83
C THR A 391 -1.58 33.93 -11.67
N SER A 392 -2.41 33.00 -11.20
CA SER A 392 -3.88 33.17 -11.11
C SER A 392 -4.27 34.33 -10.20
N GLY A 393 -3.51 34.62 -9.13
CA GLY A 393 -3.71 35.77 -8.24
C GLY A 393 -5.01 35.73 -7.41
N LEU A 394 -5.73 34.61 -7.43
CA LEU A 394 -6.93 34.34 -6.63
C LEU A 394 -6.75 33.01 -5.89
N TRP A 395 -6.84 33.05 -4.56
CA TRP A 395 -6.75 31.86 -3.71
C TRP A 395 -8.08 31.64 -2.98
N VAL A 396 -8.53 30.38 -2.96
CA VAL A 396 -9.66 29.93 -2.15
C VAL A 396 -9.09 29.34 -0.87
N LEU A 397 -9.46 29.90 0.28
CA LEU A 397 -8.95 29.48 1.58
C LEU A 397 -10.07 29.00 2.50
N THR A 398 -9.80 27.93 3.25
CA THR A 398 -10.70 27.36 4.27
C THR A 398 -9.94 27.09 5.55
N TRP A 399 -10.67 26.98 6.67
CA TRP A 399 -10.08 26.72 7.98
C TRP A 399 -9.50 25.32 8.08
N SER A 400 -8.24 25.25 8.50
CA SER A 400 -7.52 24.03 8.86
C SER A 400 -6.69 24.30 10.11
N GLN A 401 -6.19 23.24 10.72
CA GLN A 401 -5.32 23.32 11.88
C GLN A 401 -3.98 22.70 11.52
N ASP A 402 -2.90 23.41 11.85
CA ASP A 402 -1.57 22.85 11.69
C ASP A 402 -1.38 21.62 12.58
N GLN A 403 -0.97 20.49 11.99
CA GLN A 403 -0.93 19.20 12.70
C GLN A 403 0.13 19.15 13.81
N LEU A 404 1.16 20.00 13.73
CA LEU A 404 2.25 20.03 14.71
C LEU A 404 1.99 21.04 15.83
N SER A 405 1.64 22.27 15.46
CA SER A 405 1.47 23.38 16.40
C SER A 405 0.06 23.50 16.95
N GLY A 406 -0.93 22.87 16.30
CA GLY A 406 -2.33 23.03 16.65
C GLY A 406 -2.88 24.43 16.34
N VAL A 407 -2.13 25.29 15.65
CA VAL A 407 -2.56 26.67 15.37
C VAL A 407 -3.60 26.68 14.24
N PRO A 408 -4.75 27.36 14.44
CA PRO A 408 -5.73 27.60 13.38
C PRO A 408 -5.18 28.46 12.26
N GLN A 409 -5.46 28.09 11.03
CA GLN A 409 -5.03 28.81 9.83
C GLN A 409 -6.01 28.64 8.68
N LEU A 410 -6.06 29.65 7.81
CA LEU A 410 -6.71 29.53 6.50
C LEU A 410 -5.70 28.97 5.51
N VAL A 411 -5.99 27.84 4.89
CA VAL A 411 -5.10 27.16 3.93
C VAL A 411 -5.75 27.07 2.55
N PRO A 412 -4.95 27.00 1.47
CA PRO A 412 -5.45 26.75 0.12
C PRO A 412 -6.33 25.50 0.05
N SER A 413 -7.53 25.63 -0.52
CA SER A 413 -8.50 24.55 -0.64
C SER A 413 -9.46 24.78 -1.81
N ASP A 414 -10.39 23.86 -2.03
CA ASP A 414 -11.54 24.06 -2.90
C ASP A 414 -12.73 24.67 -2.16
N LEU A 415 -13.76 25.12 -2.90
CA LEU A 415 -14.99 25.63 -2.29
C LEU A 415 -15.75 24.50 -1.56
N PRO A 416 -15.99 24.62 -0.25
CA PRO A 416 -16.69 23.59 0.52
C PRO A 416 -18.17 23.47 0.14
N ALA A 417 -18.81 22.40 0.58
CA ALA A 417 -20.23 22.17 0.42
C ALA A 417 -21.05 23.03 1.39
N HIS A 418 -20.55 23.22 2.60
CA HIS A 418 -21.14 24.02 3.66
C HIS A 418 -20.06 24.80 4.41
N GLY A 419 -20.47 25.89 5.06
CA GLY A 419 -19.58 26.70 5.87
C GLY A 419 -18.82 27.74 5.07
N PRO A 420 -17.96 28.51 5.76
CA PRO A 420 -17.35 29.69 5.19
C PRO A 420 -16.22 29.37 4.23
N ALA A 421 -15.99 30.27 3.27
CA ALA A 421 -14.80 30.29 2.43
C ALA A 421 -14.29 31.72 2.29
N TYR A 422 -12.97 31.85 2.12
CA TYR A 422 -12.29 33.14 2.03
C TYR A 422 -11.61 33.21 0.66
N LEU A 423 -12.04 34.16 -0.16
CA LEU A 423 -11.42 34.42 -1.45
C LEU A 423 -10.42 35.56 -1.28
N LEU A 424 -9.14 35.23 -1.36
CA LEU A 424 -8.04 36.19 -1.30
C LEU A 424 -7.62 36.56 -2.71
N ALA A 425 -7.79 37.83 -3.09
CA ALA A 425 -7.38 38.35 -4.39
C ALA A 425 -6.22 39.34 -4.25
N SER A 426 -5.19 39.11 -5.07
CA SER A 426 -4.10 40.06 -5.26
C SER A 426 -4.59 41.35 -5.94
N PRO A 427 -3.80 42.43 -5.94
CA PRO A 427 -4.18 43.71 -6.55
C PRO A 427 -4.56 43.58 -8.03
N SER A 428 -4.02 42.58 -8.74
CA SER A 428 -4.30 42.33 -10.15
C SER A 428 -5.66 41.67 -10.40
N GLN A 429 -6.18 40.88 -9.43
CA GLN A 429 -7.48 40.22 -9.52
C GLN A 429 -8.56 40.90 -8.69
N ALA A 430 -8.18 41.85 -7.82
CA ALA A 430 -9.11 42.57 -6.95
C ALA A 430 -10.30 43.17 -7.71
N GLY A 431 -10.06 43.78 -8.89
CA GLY A 431 -11.11 44.33 -9.73
C GLY A 431 -12.12 43.28 -10.22
N LYS A 432 -11.65 42.10 -10.65
CA LYS A 432 -12.54 41.01 -11.09
C LYS A 432 -13.31 40.39 -9.94
N LEU A 433 -12.73 40.33 -8.74
CA LEU A 433 -13.42 39.85 -7.55
C LEU A 433 -14.55 40.82 -7.14
N VAL A 434 -14.33 42.14 -7.26
CA VAL A 434 -15.36 43.16 -7.05
C VAL A 434 -16.48 43.01 -8.09
N GLU A 435 -16.13 42.89 -9.37
CA GLU A 435 -17.10 42.66 -10.45
C GLU A 435 -17.93 41.39 -10.21
N TYR A 436 -17.28 40.29 -9.77
CA TYR A 436 -17.96 39.06 -9.38
C TYR A 436 -18.98 39.28 -8.25
N LEU A 437 -18.61 40.02 -7.19
CA LEU A 437 -19.53 40.33 -6.09
C LEU A 437 -20.73 41.16 -6.57
N GLU A 438 -20.51 42.16 -7.42
CA GLU A 438 -21.55 43.04 -7.95
C GLU A 438 -22.51 42.31 -8.90
N LEU A 439 -21.98 41.46 -9.78
CA LEU A 439 -22.75 40.72 -10.78
C LEU A 439 -23.47 39.50 -10.20
N GLN A 440 -22.76 38.69 -9.41
CA GLN A 440 -23.28 37.40 -8.92
C GLN A 440 -23.97 37.53 -7.56
N LYS A 441 -23.69 38.59 -6.78
CA LYS A 441 -24.28 38.87 -5.47
C LYS A 441 -24.39 37.65 -4.53
N PRO A 442 -23.28 36.91 -4.29
CA PRO A 442 -23.26 35.90 -3.23
C PRO A 442 -23.51 36.54 -1.85
N ASP A 443 -23.97 35.75 -0.88
CA ASP A 443 -24.03 36.16 0.53
C ASP A 443 -22.60 36.22 1.12
N ALA A 444 -21.96 37.35 0.86
CA ALA A 444 -20.55 37.57 1.15
C ALA A 444 -20.29 39.05 1.45
N GLU A 445 -19.22 39.31 2.21
CA GLU A 445 -18.79 40.66 2.54
C GLU A 445 -17.27 40.78 2.48
N PHE A 446 -16.78 41.97 2.16
CA PHE A 446 -15.33 42.23 2.19
C PHE A 446 -14.88 42.43 3.63
N MET A 447 -13.85 41.68 4.03
CA MET A 447 -13.19 41.88 5.31
C MET A 447 -12.26 43.10 5.23
N GLN A 448 -12.33 43.97 6.24
CA GLN A 448 -11.47 45.14 6.41
C GLN A 448 -10.73 45.03 7.75
N ASP A 449 -9.51 45.55 7.82
CA ASP A 449 -8.73 45.70 9.07
C ASP A 449 -8.25 44.41 9.78
N TYR A 450 -7.99 43.33 9.03
CA TYR A 450 -7.46 42.05 9.56
C TYR A 450 -6.01 41.76 9.15
N GLY A 451 -5.17 42.78 8.95
CA GLY A 451 -3.76 42.62 8.56
C GLY A 451 -3.51 42.33 7.07
N VAL A 452 -4.57 42.28 6.26
CA VAL A 452 -4.48 42.21 4.79
C VAL A 452 -4.23 43.61 4.21
N PRO A 453 -3.27 43.81 3.27
CA PRO A 453 -2.95 45.13 2.72
C PRO A 453 -4.14 45.79 2.00
N ALA A 454 -4.20 47.13 2.00
CA ALA A 454 -5.36 47.89 1.50
C ALA A 454 -5.69 47.70 0.00
N ASN A 455 -4.67 47.41 -0.81
CA ASN A 455 -4.78 47.13 -2.25
C ASN A 455 -5.15 45.67 -2.56
N TRP A 456 -5.18 44.80 -1.55
CA TRP A 456 -5.71 43.44 -1.64
C TRP A 456 -7.19 43.42 -1.26
N LYS A 457 -7.89 42.37 -1.68
CA LYS A 457 -9.29 42.15 -1.30
C LYS A 457 -9.45 40.73 -0.78
N MET A 458 -10.07 40.62 0.39
CA MET A 458 -10.48 39.33 0.94
C MET A 458 -12.00 39.31 1.06
N LEU A 459 -12.65 38.48 0.26
CA LEU A 459 -14.09 38.29 0.28
C LEU A 459 -14.42 37.10 1.18
N PHE A 460 -15.19 37.35 2.23
CA PHE A 460 -15.70 36.33 3.14
C PHE A 460 -17.08 35.87 2.68
N ILE A 461 -17.16 34.63 2.20
CA ILE A 461 -18.43 33.98 1.89
C ILE A 461 -18.92 33.32 3.19
N LYS A 462 -20.10 33.74 3.66
CA LYS A 462 -20.63 33.32 4.96
C LYS A 462 -20.96 31.83 5.01
N ASP A 463 -21.57 31.33 3.93
CA ASP A 463 -21.87 29.90 3.78
C ASP A 463 -21.92 29.50 2.30
N CYS A 464 -21.02 28.59 1.90
CA CYS A 464 -20.97 28.04 0.56
C CYS A 464 -22.18 27.16 0.19
N SER A 465 -23.04 26.80 1.15
CA SER A 465 -24.27 26.06 0.91
C SER A 465 -25.30 26.85 0.09
N ASN A 466 -25.25 28.18 0.18
CA ASN A 466 -26.18 29.10 -0.50
C ASN A 466 -25.72 29.49 -1.91
N LEU A 467 -24.51 29.09 -2.32
CA LEU A 467 -23.97 29.44 -3.63
C LEU A 467 -24.68 28.66 -4.74
N THR A 468 -25.20 29.41 -5.72
CA THR A 468 -25.71 28.87 -6.98
C THR A 468 -24.58 28.29 -7.84
N SER A 469 -24.91 27.45 -8.82
CA SER A 469 -23.91 26.90 -9.76
C SER A 469 -23.13 28.00 -10.49
N LYS A 470 -23.78 29.13 -10.82
CA LYS A 470 -23.10 30.29 -11.43
C LYS A 470 -22.14 30.98 -10.45
N GLN A 471 -22.55 31.17 -9.19
CA GLN A 471 -21.70 31.75 -8.16
C GLN A 471 -20.48 30.87 -7.85
N ARG A 472 -20.55 29.55 -8.05
CA ARG A 472 -19.39 28.65 -7.90
C ARG A 472 -18.35 28.75 -9.04
N HIS A 473 -18.66 29.48 -10.13
CA HIS A 473 -17.67 29.81 -11.16
C HIS A 473 -16.89 31.05 -10.72
N LEU A 474 -15.67 30.84 -10.21
CA LEU A 474 -14.83 31.91 -9.69
C LEU A 474 -14.12 32.68 -10.81
N PRO A 475 -13.80 33.97 -10.59
CA PRO A 475 -13.12 34.81 -11.60
C PRO A 475 -11.60 34.58 -11.66
N ASP A 476 -11.15 33.33 -11.55
CA ASP A 476 -9.72 32.94 -11.58
C ASP A 476 -9.16 32.75 -13.00
N GLY A 477 -10.02 32.80 -14.02
CA GLY A 477 -9.64 32.58 -15.43
C GLY A 477 -9.53 31.11 -15.85
N SER A 478 -9.79 30.15 -14.95
CA SER A 478 -9.78 28.71 -15.27
C SER A 478 -10.94 28.30 -16.18
N GLY A 479 -12.08 29.01 -16.09
CA GLY A 479 -13.31 28.67 -16.82
C GLY A 479 -13.93 27.32 -16.42
N GLN A 480 -13.40 26.64 -15.40
CA GLN A 480 -13.85 25.32 -14.99
C GLN A 480 -14.97 25.43 -13.92
N PRO A 481 -16.04 24.60 -14.02
CA PRO A 481 -17.05 24.53 -12.98
C PRO A 481 -16.46 23.91 -11.71
N ARG A 482 -16.75 24.51 -10.54
CA ARG A 482 -16.40 23.97 -9.22
C ARG A 482 -17.67 23.39 -8.56
N PRO A 483 -18.04 22.11 -8.82
CA PRO A 483 -19.28 21.55 -8.30
C PRO A 483 -19.28 21.50 -6.77
N ARG A 484 -20.46 21.36 -6.18
CA ARG A 484 -20.61 21.18 -4.73
C ARG A 484 -20.01 19.82 -4.33
N PRO A 485 -19.05 19.78 -3.38
CA PRO A 485 -18.53 18.51 -2.89
C PRO A 485 -19.58 17.78 -2.04
N ARG A 486 -19.38 16.47 -1.82
CA ARG A 486 -20.30 15.63 -1.06
C ARG A 486 -20.25 15.98 0.43
N VAL A 487 -21.40 15.96 1.10
CA VAL A 487 -21.52 16.23 2.54
C VAL A 487 -20.72 15.23 3.39
N ILE A 488 -20.66 13.96 2.99
CA ILE A 488 -19.88 12.92 3.64
C ILE A 488 -18.84 12.42 2.64
N ARG A 489 -17.55 12.48 2.98
CA ARG A 489 -16.45 11.96 2.16
C ARG A 489 -15.65 10.93 2.92
N PHE A 490 -15.24 9.87 2.24
CA PHE A 490 -14.26 8.92 2.77
C PHE A 490 -12.85 9.37 2.36
N THR A 491 -11.97 9.54 3.33
CA THR A 491 -10.57 9.89 3.11
C THR A 491 -9.65 8.82 3.69
N GLY A 492 -8.66 8.40 2.91
CA GLY A 492 -7.80 7.28 3.25
C GLY A 492 -8.50 5.91 3.18
N GLY A 493 -7.98 4.95 3.95
CA GLY A 493 -8.38 3.55 3.92
C GLY A 493 -7.88 2.81 2.68
N ARG A 494 -7.65 1.50 2.80
CA ARG A 494 -7.30 0.66 1.65
C ARG A 494 -8.56 0.02 1.09
N THR A 495 -8.75 0.20 -0.22
CA THR A 495 -9.80 -0.47 -0.95
C THR A 495 -9.28 -1.63 -1.79
N VAL A 496 -10.07 -2.69 -1.81
CA VAL A 496 -9.98 -3.82 -2.73
C VAL A 496 -11.17 -3.76 -3.67
N GLN A 497 -10.99 -4.22 -4.90
CA GLN A 497 -12.06 -4.27 -5.91
C GLN A 497 -12.60 -5.70 -5.95
N ARG A 498 -13.85 -5.92 -5.55
CA ARG A 498 -14.51 -7.24 -5.65
C ARG A 498 -15.78 -7.12 -6.48
N GLY A 499 -15.86 -7.89 -7.55
CA GLY A 499 -16.99 -7.82 -8.51
C GLY A 499 -17.22 -6.40 -9.06
N TYR A 500 -16.13 -5.67 -9.38
CA TYR A 500 -16.14 -4.25 -9.78
C TYR A 500 -16.73 -3.28 -8.74
N LYS A 501 -16.88 -3.69 -7.49
CA LYS A 501 -17.26 -2.84 -6.36
C LYS A 501 -16.04 -2.50 -5.53
N ARG A 502 -15.91 -1.23 -5.16
CA ARG A 502 -14.92 -0.74 -4.21
C ARG A 502 -15.34 -1.13 -2.78
N MET A 503 -14.50 -1.90 -2.09
CA MET A 503 -14.72 -2.31 -0.70
C MET A 503 -13.49 -2.00 0.15
N TYR A 504 -13.66 -1.67 1.42
CA TYR A 504 -12.56 -1.41 2.36
C TYR A 504 -12.16 -2.66 3.13
N LEU A 505 -10.88 -2.77 3.45
CA LEU A 505 -10.39 -3.80 4.37
C LEU A 505 -10.85 -3.51 5.79
N PRO A 506 -11.23 -4.53 6.58
CA PRO A 506 -11.81 -4.32 7.92
C PRO A 506 -10.85 -3.68 8.92
N TYR A 507 -9.53 -3.75 8.66
CA TYR A 507 -8.47 -3.22 9.51
C TYR A 507 -7.75 -1.99 8.90
N ASP A 508 -8.19 -1.47 7.75
CA ASP A 508 -7.70 -0.22 7.13
C ASP A 508 -8.88 0.55 6.52
N LEU A 509 -9.76 0.99 7.42
CA LEU A 509 -10.98 1.74 7.09
C LEU A 509 -10.65 3.20 6.74
N PRO A 510 -11.52 3.87 5.97
CA PRO A 510 -11.36 5.29 5.71
C PRO A 510 -11.74 6.10 6.96
N SER A 511 -11.22 7.32 7.05
CA SER A 511 -11.80 8.36 7.90
C SER A 511 -12.97 9.00 7.17
N ILE A 512 -13.88 9.63 7.92
CA ILE A 512 -14.99 10.41 7.37
C ILE A 512 -14.68 11.88 7.54
N GLU A 513 -14.77 12.64 6.45
CA GLU A 513 -14.90 14.09 6.50
C GLU A 513 -16.37 14.47 6.34
N LEU A 514 -16.88 15.26 7.28
CA LEU A 514 -18.24 15.79 7.26
C LEU A 514 -18.20 17.29 6.95
N ASP A 515 -18.66 17.63 5.75
CA ASP A 515 -18.84 18.99 5.27
C ASP A 515 -20.30 19.41 5.46
N ALA A 516 -20.67 19.69 6.71
CA ALA A 516 -22.03 20.00 7.14
C ALA A 516 -22.07 21.01 8.31
N ALA A 517 -23.27 21.49 8.66
CA ALA A 517 -23.45 22.34 9.83
C ALA A 517 -23.12 21.60 11.15
N ALA A 518 -22.67 22.33 12.17
CA ALA A 518 -22.16 21.77 13.43
C ALA A 518 -23.18 20.90 14.19
N ASN A 519 -24.47 21.19 14.01
CA ASN A 519 -25.59 20.48 14.62
C ASN A 519 -25.97 19.18 13.90
N VAL A 520 -25.30 18.86 12.80
CA VAL A 520 -25.51 17.61 12.04
C VAL A 520 -24.75 16.49 12.72
N ARG A 521 -25.40 15.36 12.98
CA ARG A 521 -24.76 14.18 13.58
C ARG A 521 -24.63 13.06 12.57
N LEU A 522 -23.56 12.28 12.69
CA LEU A 522 -23.42 11.03 11.98
C LEU A 522 -24.07 9.90 12.75
N VAL A 523 -24.83 9.06 12.05
CA VAL A 523 -25.40 7.82 12.57
C VAL A 523 -25.04 6.69 11.63
N ALA A 524 -24.32 5.70 12.14
CA ALA A 524 -24.04 4.45 11.45
C ALA A 524 -25.16 3.43 11.69
N SER A 525 -25.23 2.44 10.80
CA SER A 525 -25.98 1.20 11.02
C SER A 525 -25.29 0.34 12.08
N ASP A 526 -26.01 -0.58 12.71
CA ASP A 526 -25.47 -1.48 13.74
C ASP A 526 -24.21 -2.21 13.24
N GLY A 527 -23.16 -2.23 14.06
CA GLY A 527 -21.88 -2.88 13.75
C GLY A 527 -20.71 -1.94 13.46
N VAL A 528 -20.94 -0.64 13.30
CA VAL A 528 -19.90 0.39 13.15
C VAL A 528 -20.01 1.43 14.26
N ALA A 529 -18.90 1.67 14.95
CA ALA A 529 -18.72 2.82 15.81
C ALA A 529 -18.09 3.97 15.01
N ILE A 530 -18.61 5.17 15.22
CA ILE A 530 -18.09 6.42 14.67
C ILE A 530 -17.62 7.26 15.84
N GLU A 531 -16.37 7.68 15.79
CA GLU A 531 -15.76 8.54 16.81
C GLU A 531 -15.30 9.84 16.17
N GLU A 532 -15.79 10.97 16.68
CA GLU A 532 -15.35 12.28 16.21
C GLU A 532 -13.93 12.55 16.70
N GLN A 533 -13.05 12.89 15.76
CA GLN A 533 -11.70 13.32 16.09
C GLN A 533 -11.78 14.80 16.46
N PHE A 534 -11.88 15.07 17.75
CA PHE A 534 -11.88 16.43 18.25
C PHE A 534 -10.46 17.00 18.20
N HIS A 535 -10.34 18.17 17.60
CA HIS A 535 -9.19 19.01 17.82
C HIS A 535 -9.57 20.06 18.88
N GLU A 536 -9.04 19.91 20.10
CA GLU A 536 -9.24 20.92 21.13
C GLU A 536 -8.53 22.20 20.72
N LEU A 537 -9.31 23.24 20.40
CA LEU A 537 -8.78 24.60 20.30
C LEU A 537 -8.40 25.08 21.69
N ASP A 538 -7.23 25.69 21.83
CA ASP A 538 -6.86 26.37 23.06
C ASP A 538 -7.95 27.39 23.43
N LYS A 539 -8.30 27.42 24.73
CA LYS A 539 -9.40 28.24 25.26
C LYS A 539 -9.22 29.72 24.94
N SER A 540 -7.96 30.16 24.82
CA SER A 540 -7.58 31.51 24.42
C SER A 540 -8.18 31.93 23.06
N TYR A 541 -8.23 31.02 22.08
CA TYR A 541 -8.80 31.30 20.75
C TYR A 541 -10.32 31.33 20.76
N GLN A 542 -10.98 30.60 21.68
CA GLN A 542 -12.44 30.53 21.72
C GLN A 542 -13.10 31.84 22.20
N GLU A 543 -12.37 32.67 22.93
CA GLU A 543 -12.84 33.95 23.48
C GLU A 543 -12.70 35.13 22.50
N GLU A 544 -12.01 34.95 21.37
CA GLU A 544 -11.76 36.00 20.37
C GLU A 544 -12.89 36.13 19.33
N SER A 545 -13.29 37.36 18.98
CA SER A 545 -14.41 37.63 18.07
C SER A 545 -14.20 37.13 16.64
N LEU A 546 -12.95 37.02 16.17
CA LEU A 546 -12.61 36.44 14.86
C LEU A 546 -12.92 34.95 14.76
N PHE A 547 -12.91 34.26 15.89
CA PHE A 547 -13.14 32.82 15.99
C PHE A 547 -14.61 32.47 16.20
N HIS A 548 -15.46 33.47 16.41
CA HIS A 548 -16.89 33.27 16.59
C HIS A 548 -17.53 32.81 15.27
N GLY A 549 -17.80 31.49 15.16
CA GLY A 549 -18.40 30.88 13.99
C GLY A 549 -17.42 30.18 13.03
N ILE A 550 -16.15 30.01 13.41
CA ILE A 550 -15.23 29.14 12.67
C ILE A 550 -15.77 27.71 12.65
N LYS A 551 -15.76 27.10 11.47
CA LYS A 551 -16.07 25.69 11.27
C LYS A 551 -14.89 25.01 10.61
N PHE A 552 -14.24 24.13 11.36
CA PHE A 552 -13.37 23.12 10.79
C PHE A 552 -14.23 22.04 10.13
N THR A 553 -13.71 21.45 9.06
CA THR A 553 -14.25 20.19 8.55
C THR A 553 -14.13 19.15 9.65
N ARG A 554 -15.25 18.55 10.05
CA ARG A 554 -15.27 17.57 11.13
C ARG A 554 -14.79 16.23 10.59
N THR A 555 -13.82 15.63 11.27
CA THR A 555 -13.25 14.32 10.92
C THR A 555 -13.72 13.26 11.90
N PHE A 556 -13.96 12.04 11.41
CA PHE A 556 -14.39 10.93 12.23
C PHE A 556 -13.60 9.67 11.89
N ALA A 557 -13.15 8.96 12.93
CA ALA A 557 -12.60 7.63 12.80
C ALA A 557 -13.73 6.58 12.80
N LEU A 558 -13.50 5.52 12.04
CA LEU A 558 -14.41 4.37 11.96
C LEU A 558 -13.80 3.17 12.69
N ARG A 559 -14.63 2.46 13.46
CA ARG A 559 -14.25 1.19 14.09
C ARG A 559 -15.35 0.15 13.91
N LEU A 560 -14.99 -1.03 13.43
CA LEU A 560 -15.92 -2.15 13.33
C LEU A 560 -16.07 -2.84 14.68
N LEU A 561 -17.31 -3.19 15.03
CA LEU A 561 -17.59 -4.07 16.17
C LEU A 561 -17.31 -5.55 15.83
N LYS A 562 -17.37 -5.91 14.54
CA LYS A 562 -17.04 -7.25 14.02
C LYS A 562 -16.36 -7.13 12.65
N ALA A 563 -15.25 -7.83 12.46
CA ALA A 563 -14.50 -7.88 11.21
C ALA A 563 -15.12 -8.88 10.21
N LYS A 564 -16.31 -8.58 9.68
CA LYS A 564 -17.00 -9.41 8.68
C LYS A 564 -17.37 -8.59 7.46
N SER A 565 -17.53 -9.27 6.32
CA SER A 565 -18.09 -8.65 5.13
C SER A 565 -19.47 -8.08 5.44
N ALA A 566 -19.65 -6.79 5.17
CA ALA A 566 -20.84 -6.04 5.53
C ALA A 566 -20.97 -4.76 4.70
N ASN A 567 -22.20 -4.28 4.56
CA ASN A 567 -22.51 -2.96 4.02
C ASN A 567 -23.17 -2.12 5.12
N TYR A 568 -22.53 -1.02 5.51
CA TYR A 568 -23.03 -0.14 6.55
C TYR A 568 -23.48 1.19 5.96
N ARG A 569 -24.75 1.54 6.18
CA ARG A 569 -25.25 2.87 5.82
C ARG A 569 -24.87 3.87 6.91
N ILE A 570 -24.21 4.94 6.51
CA ILE A 570 -23.86 6.08 7.36
C ILE A 570 -24.69 7.28 6.91
N ARG A 571 -25.39 7.91 7.85
CA ARG A 571 -26.33 9.01 7.60
C ARG A 571 -25.91 10.25 8.36
N ALA A 572 -25.94 11.39 7.67
CA ALA A 572 -25.86 12.71 8.28
C ALA A 572 -27.28 13.21 8.57
N LEU A 573 -27.62 13.40 9.84
CA LEU A 573 -28.95 13.82 10.29
C LEU A 573 -28.91 15.23 10.90
N ASP A 574 -29.87 16.07 10.55
CA ASP A 574 -30.07 17.37 11.20
C ASP A 574 -30.68 17.23 12.62
N LEU A 575 -30.88 18.36 13.32
CA LEU A 575 -31.49 18.41 14.66
C LEU A 575 -32.94 17.88 14.71
N LYS A 576 -33.65 17.93 13.59
CA LYS A 576 -35.04 17.45 13.47
C LYS A 576 -35.09 15.96 13.12
N GLY A 577 -33.93 15.34 12.85
CA GLY A 577 -33.82 13.95 12.42
C GLY A 577 -33.95 13.75 10.91
N SER A 578 -33.96 14.82 10.11
CA SER A 578 -34.02 14.74 8.65
C SER A 578 -32.66 14.32 8.09
N GLU A 579 -32.66 13.39 7.13
CA GLU A 579 -31.44 12.94 6.44
C GLU A 579 -30.97 13.99 5.45
N LEU A 580 -29.77 14.53 5.66
CA LEU A 580 -29.12 15.48 4.75
C LEU A 580 -28.32 14.77 3.66
N ALA A 581 -27.69 13.65 4.02
CA ALA A 581 -26.92 12.82 3.13
C ALA A 581 -26.74 11.42 3.72
N SER A 582 -26.49 10.45 2.85
CA SER A 582 -25.98 9.15 3.27
C SER A 582 -24.92 8.62 2.33
N VAL A 583 -24.10 7.73 2.88
CA VAL A 583 -23.06 6.99 2.17
C VAL A 583 -23.06 5.54 2.65
N GLN A 584 -22.61 4.63 1.80
CA GLN A 584 -22.44 3.22 2.13
C GLN A 584 -20.96 2.92 2.35
N LEU A 585 -20.63 2.42 3.54
CA LEU A 585 -19.33 1.83 3.83
C LEU A 585 -19.40 0.33 3.53
N LYS A 586 -18.82 -0.08 2.40
CA LYS A 586 -18.68 -1.50 2.05
C LYS A 586 -17.38 -2.03 2.61
N VAL A 587 -17.48 -3.07 3.43
CA VAL A 587 -16.33 -3.71 4.08
C VAL A 587 -16.20 -5.13 3.55
N ALA A 588 -15.00 -5.47 3.10
CA ALA A 588 -14.64 -6.82 2.71
C ALA A 588 -14.53 -7.73 3.95
N GLY A 589 -14.77 -9.04 3.77
CA GLY A 589 -14.38 -10.00 4.80
C GLY A 589 -12.86 -9.98 4.99
N VAL A 590 -12.39 -10.37 6.18
CA VAL A 590 -10.96 -10.63 6.43
C VAL A 590 -10.45 -11.69 5.44
N ASN A 591 -11.34 -12.60 5.05
CA ASN A 591 -11.09 -13.64 4.08
C ASN A 591 -11.37 -13.08 2.67
N GLY A 592 -10.36 -13.19 1.82
CA GLY A 592 -10.24 -12.41 0.59
C GLY A 592 -9.22 -13.00 -0.35
N ASP A 593 -9.22 -12.54 -1.59
CA ASP A 593 -8.44 -13.13 -2.68
C ASP A 593 -6.93 -13.14 -2.35
N LEU A 594 -6.31 -14.32 -2.41
CA LEU A 594 -4.86 -14.41 -2.47
C LEU A 594 -4.48 -14.03 -3.91
N VAL A 595 -3.82 -12.90 -4.07
CA VAL A 595 -3.19 -12.57 -5.34
C VAL A 595 -1.86 -13.31 -5.31
N GLU A 596 -1.74 -14.40 -6.08
CA GLU A 596 -0.46 -15.07 -6.33
C GLU A 596 0.60 -14.01 -6.55
N VAL A 597 1.74 -14.26 -5.94
CA VAL A 597 2.92 -13.51 -6.28
C VAL A 597 3.23 -13.86 -7.71
N LYS A 598 3.27 -12.87 -8.62
CA LYS A 598 3.61 -13.11 -10.02
C LYS A 598 4.85 -14.01 -10.12
N ASP A 599 4.71 -15.17 -10.76
CA ASP A 599 5.78 -16.20 -10.94
C ASP A 599 7.07 -15.67 -11.55
N ASN A 600 7.01 -14.50 -12.18
CA ASN A 600 8.12 -13.87 -12.88
C ASN A 600 8.82 -12.82 -12.00
N PHE A 601 8.96 -13.03 -10.68
CA PHE A 601 9.70 -12.12 -9.82
C PHE A 601 10.76 -12.87 -9.01
N SER A 602 12.01 -12.42 -9.08
CA SER A 602 13.06 -12.83 -8.15
C SER A 602 14.15 -11.76 -8.04
N LEU A 603 15.09 -11.97 -7.13
CA LEU A 603 16.31 -11.18 -7.01
C LEU A 603 17.48 -11.90 -7.65
N ASP A 604 18.32 -11.16 -8.36
CA ASP A 604 19.64 -11.62 -8.74
C ASP A 604 20.58 -11.65 -7.53
N LYS A 605 21.81 -12.12 -7.76
CA LYS A 605 22.86 -12.27 -6.75
C LYS A 605 23.36 -10.97 -6.13
N PHE A 606 22.98 -9.80 -6.65
CA PHE A 606 23.29 -8.49 -6.09
C PHE A 606 22.05 -7.82 -5.49
N GLY A 607 20.89 -8.50 -5.46
CA GLY A 607 19.63 -7.98 -4.95
C GLY A 607 18.85 -7.13 -5.96
N LYS A 608 19.18 -7.19 -7.25
CA LYS A 608 18.41 -6.53 -8.30
C LYS A 608 17.24 -7.41 -8.72
N THR A 609 16.07 -6.79 -8.80
CA THR A 609 14.85 -7.47 -9.26
C THR A 609 14.94 -7.86 -10.73
N GLN A 610 14.56 -9.10 -11.02
CA GLN A 610 14.48 -9.66 -12.37
C GLN A 610 13.10 -10.25 -12.63
N ALA A 611 12.67 -10.19 -13.88
CA ALA A 611 11.38 -10.69 -14.33
C ALA A 611 11.40 -12.22 -14.62
N THR A 612 12.14 -12.98 -13.81
CA THR A 612 12.34 -14.42 -13.98
C THR A 612 12.23 -15.12 -12.63
N SER A 613 11.94 -16.42 -12.65
CA SER A 613 11.90 -17.25 -11.45
C SER A 613 13.28 -17.78 -11.01
N SER A 614 14.34 -17.57 -11.79
CA SER A 614 15.67 -18.19 -11.63
C SER A 614 16.57 -17.57 -10.54
N GLY A 615 15.99 -16.81 -9.59
CA GLY A 615 16.73 -16.07 -8.58
C GLY A 615 16.24 -16.34 -7.17
N LEU A 616 16.63 -15.48 -6.23
CA LEU A 616 16.19 -15.55 -4.84
C LEU A 616 14.76 -14.99 -4.70
N VAL A 617 13.89 -15.75 -4.04
CA VAL A 617 12.50 -15.37 -3.74
C VAL A 617 12.27 -15.57 -2.23
N GLY A 618 12.35 -14.48 -1.47
CA GLY A 618 12.28 -14.52 0.00
C GLY A 618 13.49 -15.22 0.61
N VAL A 619 13.37 -16.54 0.80
CA VAL A 619 14.42 -17.41 1.36
C VAL A 619 14.76 -18.60 0.46
N GLU A 620 14.09 -18.75 -0.68
CA GLU A 620 14.27 -19.89 -1.59
C GLU A 620 14.99 -19.48 -2.88
N LEU A 621 15.82 -20.40 -3.40
CA LEU A 621 16.44 -20.29 -4.71
C LEU A 621 15.89 -21.35 -5.66
N ASN A 622 15.23 -20.90 -6.72
CA ASN A 622 14.74 -21.75 -7.81
C ASN A 622 15.88 -22.04 -8.79
N LEU A 623 16.81 -22.90 -8.39
CA LEU A 623 17.94 -23.35 -9.23
C LEU A 623 17.77 -24.84 -9.60
N PRO A 624 18.10 -25.26 -10.84
CA PRO A 624 18.19 -26.66 -11.17
C PRO A 624 19.31 -27.30 -10.35
N SER A 625 18.95 -28.15 -9.39
CA SER A 625 19.78 -29.04 -8.57
C SER A 625 21.28 -29.08 -8.93
N ILE A 626 22.04 -28.05 -8.54
CA ILE A 626 23.49 -28.16 -8.47
C ILE A 626 23.72 -28.95 -7.18
N GLY A 627 24.36 -30.12 -7.28
CA GLY A 627 24.56 -31.03 -6.16
C GLY A 627 25.06 -30.32 -4.92
N LEU A 628 24.14 -29.99 -4.01
CA LEU A 628 24.42 -29.35 -2.74
C LEU A 628 25.21 -30.35 -1.91
N LEU A 629 26.44 -29.98 -1.57
CA LEU A 629 27.26 -30.70 -0.61
C LEU A 629 26.50 -30.76 0.71
N SER A 630 26.24 -31.97 1.21
CA SER A 630 25.74 -32.23 2.55
C SER A 630 26.79 -31.80 3.58
N SER A 631 26.88 -30.50 3.84
CA SER A 631 27.56 -30.02 5.04
C SER A 631 26.56 -30.12 6.19
N ASN A 632 26.74 -31.12 7.04
CA ASN A 632 26.11 -31.14 8.36
C ASN A 632 26.69 -29.94 9.14
N GLY A 633 26.10 -28.76 8.96
CA GLY A 633 26.38 -27.63 9.83
C GLY A 633 26.03 -28.04 11.25
N GLN A 634 26.98 -27.88 12.19
CA GLN A 634 26.71 -28.11 13.60
C GLN A 634 25.62 -27.12 14.04
N ALA A 635 24.42 -27.61 14.33
CA ALA A 635 23.36 -26.81 14.92
C ALA A 635 23.83 -26.30 16.29
N THR A 636 23.61 -25.02 16.56
CA THR A 636 23.95 -24.45 17.88
C THR A 636 22.85 -24.85 18.85
N SER A 637 23.21 -25.46 19.98
CA SER A 637 22.25 -25.77 21.04
C SER A 637 21.86 -24.49 21.78
N VAL A 638 20.56 -24.19 21.82
CA VAL A 638 20.02 -22.95 22.38
C VAL A 638 18.92 -23.28 23.40
N SER A 639 18.88 -22.54 24.51
CA SER A 639 17.82 -22.71 25.52
C SER A 639 16.48 -22.16 25.02
N VAL A 640 15.36 -22.64 25.58
CA VAL A 640 14.03 -22.11 25.22
C VAL A 640 13.92 -20.62 25.55
N GLN A 641 14.56 -20.15 26.63
CA GLN A 641 14.54 -18.73 27.01
C GLN A 641 15.26 -17.84 25.99
N GLU A 642 16.36 -18.33 25.39
CA GLU A 642 17.08 -17.62 24.32
C GLU A 642 16.26 -17.58 23.02
N LEU A 643 15.34 -18.52 22.81
CA LEU A 643 14.48 -18.53 21.64
C LEU A 643 13.37 -17.47 21.67
N GLY A 644 12.97 -16.98 22.85
CA GLY A 644 11.90 -16.00 23.02
C GLY A 644 10.82 -16.43 24.02
N ASN A 645 9.64 -15.82 23.91
CA ASN A 645 8.53 -16.04 24.84
C ASN A 645 7.37 -16.82 24.19
N ASP A 646 6.67 -17.63 24.99
CA ASP A 646 5.46 -18.33 24.55
C ASP A 646 4.40 -17.32 24.10
N THR A 647 3.70 -17.64 23.01
CA THR A 647 2.72 -16.72 22.43
C THR A 647 1.49 -17.45 21.89
N SER A 648 0.40 -16.71 21.77
CA SER A 648 -0.85 -17.12 21.13
C SER A 648 -1.29 -16.01 20.17
N PHE A 649 -2.16 -16.34 19.22
CA PHE A 649 -2.62 -15.39 18.22
C PHE A 649 -4.12 -15.53 17.99
N LEU A 650 -4.76 -14.37 17.84
CA LEU A 650 -6.12 -14.20 17.35
C LEU A 650 -6.08 -13.13 16.27
N ILE A 651 -6.88 -13.28 15.22
CA ILE A 651 -6.92 -12.33 14.09
C ILE A 651 -7.25 -10.90 14.57
N GLU A 652 -8.12 -10.75 15.57
CA GLU A 652 -8.47 -9.43 16.11
C GLU A 652 -7.26 -8.69 16.72
N ASP A 653 -6.29 -9.45 17.24
CA ASP A 653 -5.08 -8.94 17.90
C ASP A 653 -3.90 -8.77 16.92
N ALA A 654 -4.15 -8.90 15.61
CA ALA A 654 -3.10 -8.76 14.60
C ALA A 654 -2.41 -7.39 14.70
N CYS A 655 -1.09 -7.44 14.92
CA CYS A 655 -0.24 -6.28 14.93
C CYS A 655 -0.13 -5.63 13.53
N LEU A 656 0.41 -4.40 13.52
CA LEU A 656 0.52 -3.56 12.33
C LEU A 656 1.17 -4.28 11.13
N PHE A 657 2.31 -4.94 11.33
CA PHE A 657 3.01 -5.57 10.21
C PHE A 657 2.25 -6.78 9.63
N ARG A 658 1.51 -7.55 10.44
CA ARG A 658 0.67 -8.66 9.94
C ARG A 658 -0.50 -8.12 9.10
N LYS A 659 -1.11 -7.01 9.52
CA LYS A 659 -2.14 -6.29 8.74
C LYS A 659 -1.57 -5.74 7.44
N PHE A 660 -0.34 -5.22 7.46
CA PHE A 660 0.36 -4.78 6.26
C PHE A 660 0.68 -5.94 5.30
N LEU A 661 1.20 -7.06 5.79
CA LEU A 661 1.47 -8.25 4.97
C LEU A 661 0.19 -8.80 4.37
N ASP A 662 -0.92 -8.87 5.12
CA ASP A 662 -2.21 -9.30 4.56
C ASP A 662 -2.69 -8.35 3.45
N THR A 663 -2.50 -7.04 3.62
CA THR A 663 -2.80 -6.03 2.58
C THR A 663 -1.95 -6.22 1.33
N LEU A 664 -0.66 -6.53 1.50
CA LEU A 664 0.28 -6.76 0.43
C LEU A 664 -0.05 -8.07 -0.31
N ALA A 665 -0.37 -9.15 0.41
CA ALA A 665 -0.79 -10.43 -0.16
C ALA A 665 -2.09 -10.32 -0.97
N GLN A 666 -3.04 -9.49 -0.53
CA GLN A 666 -4.27 -9.21 -1.29
C GLN A 666 -4.05 -8.30 -2.50
N SER A 667 -2.89 -7.64 -2.60
CA SER A 667 -2.59 -6.74 -3.73
C SER A 667 -1.56 -7.34 -4.69
N GLY A 668 -0.82 -8.37 -4.29
CA GLY A 668 0.34 -8.95 -4.97
C GLY A 668 1.55 -8.01 -5.00
N SER A 669 1.35 -6.72 -5.30
CA SER A 669 2.35 -5.67 -5.20
C SER A 669 1.73 -4.29 -4.99
N LEU A 670 2.47 -3.38 -4.36
CA LEU A 670 2.07 -2.00 -4.11
C LEU A 670 3.15 -1.03 -4.57
N ASP A 671 2.77 0.08 -5.20
CA ASP A 671 3.69 1.20 -5.37
C ASP A 671 4.23 1.67 -4.02
N PHE A 672 5.48 2.11 -4.00
CA PHE A 672 6.16 2.46 -2.75
C PHE A 672 5.41 3.54 -1.94
N GLY A 673 4.89 4.59 -2.61
CA GLY A 673 4.08 5.63 -1.96
C GLY A 673 2.78 5.08 -1.36
N THR A 674 2.12 4.14 -2.04
CA THR A 674 0.91 3.49 -1.53
C THR A 674 1.21 2.64 -0.31
N ALA A 675 2.27 1.84 -0.34
CA ALA A 675 2.70 1.02 0.79
C ALA A 675 3.04 1.88 2.02
N LYS A 676 3.76 2.99 1.81
CA LYS A 676 4.09 3.96 2.86
C LYS A 676 2.84 4.57 3.49
N ASN A 677 1.85 4.95 2.68
CA ASN A 677 0.60 5.52 3.18
C ASN A 677 -0.22 4.52 4.00
N VAL A 678 -0.23 3.24 3.63
CA VAL A 678 -0.87 2.17 4.43
C VAL A 678 -0.21 2.06 5.81
N LEU A 679 1.13 1.94 5.84
CA LEU A 679 1.87 1.83 7.10
C LEU A 679 1.66 3.05 7.99
N ARG A 680 1.70 4.28 7.44
CA ARG A 680 1.49 5.51 8.21
C ARG A 680 0.16 5.56 8.92
N ARG A 681 -0.94 5.24 8.23
CA ARG A 681 -2.28 5.22 8.84
C ARG A 681 -2.34 4.21 9.99
N GLN A 682 -1.72 3.05 9.81
CA GLN A 682 -1.67 2.04 10.86
C GLN A 682 -0.76 2.48 12.03
N ILE A 683 0.34 3.19 11.77
CA ILE A 683 1.27 3.71 12.80
C ILE A 683 0.61 4.81 13.62
N GLN A 684 -0.16 5.72 13.02
CA GLN A 684 -0.86 6.80 13.72
C GLN A 684 -1.86 6.29 14.76
N ALA A 685 -2.36 5.06 14.59
CA ALA A 685 -3.19 4.38 15.60
C ALA A 685 -2.37 3.76 16.76
N SER A 686 -1.03 3.84 16.70
CA SER A 686 -0.10 3.32 17.70
C SER A 686 0.64 4.45 18.42
N THR A 687 1.09 4.19 19.66
CA THR A 687 1.81 5.17 20.48
C THR A 687 3.32 5.22 20.20
N VAL A 688 3.81 4.52 19.18
CA VAL A 688 5.24 4.37 18.88
C VAL A 688 5.59 5.16 17.62
N GLU A 689 6.61 6.01 17.70
CA GLU A 689 7.13 6.78 16.57
C GLU A 689 7.96 5.85 15.65
N LEU A 690 7.27 5.11 14.77
CA LEU A 690 7.89 4.24 13.78
C LEU A 690 7.87 4.89 12.39
N GLN A 691 8.95 4.78 11.63
CA GLN A 691 8.96 5.20 10.22
C GLN A 691 8.64 4.03 9.28
N PRO A 692 7.77 4.21 8.28
CA PRO A 692 7.37 3.15 7.34
C PRO A 692 8.53 2.46 6.62
N ILE A 693 9.57 3.22 6.24
CA ILE A 693 10.71 2.67 5.50
C ILE A 693 11.49 1.66 6.34
N PHE A 694 11.64 1.88 7.65
CA PHE A 694 12.33 0.94 8.53
C PHE A 694 11.56 -0.37 8.68
N ILE A 695 10.23 -0.31 8.75
CA ILE A 695 9.36 -1.50 8.74
C ILE A 695 9.53 -2.28 7.44
N LEU A 696 9.52 -1.60 6.28
CA LEU A 696 9.68 -2.25 4.98
C LEU A 696 11.05 -2.90 4.83
N LEU A 697 12.12 -2.24 5.28
CA LEU A 697 13.48 -2.80 5.23
C LEU A 697 13.65 -3.99 6.18
N GLU A 698 13.01 -3.98 7.35
CA GLU A 698 13.00 -5.13 8.27
C GLU A 698 12.23 -6.32 7.69
N LEU A 699 11.02 -6.08 7.17
CA LEU A 699 10.24 -7.13 6.49
C LEU A 699 10.96 -7.69 5.27
N GLN A 700 11.65 -6.82 4.51
CA GLN A 700 12.54 -7.26 3.45
C GLN A 700 13.57 -8.20 4.06
N ARG A 701 14.46 -7.73 4.94
CA ARG A 701 15.53 -8.52 5.57
C ARG A 701 15.12 -9.89 6.13
N LEU A 702 13.87 -10.08 6.53
CA LEU A 702 13.35 -11.33 7.09
C LEU A 702 12.81 -12.34 6.06
N GLY A 703 12.64 -11.97 4.78
CA GLY A 703 11.98 -12.88 3.83
C GLY A 703 10.54 -12.52 3.48
N HIS A 704 9.93 -11.53 4.14
CA HIS A 704 8.48 -11.35 4.08
C HIS A 704 7.98 -10.64 2.82
N LEU A 705 8.82 -9.82 2.19
CA LEU A 705 8.51 -9.07 0.98
C LEU A 705 9.79 -8.74 0.21
N GLU A 706 9.67 -8.23 -1.00
CA GLU A 706 10.82 -7.66 -1.72
C GLU A 706 10.55 -6.25 -2.27
N LEU A 707 11.62 -5.45 -2.29
CA LEU A 707 11.59 -4.08 -2.79
C LEU A 707 12.26 -4.01 -4.16
N SER A 708 11.53 -3.56 -5.19
CA SER A 708 12.11 -3.25 -6.49
C SER A 708 12.60 -1.80 -6.53
N THR A 709 13.78 -1.58 -7.09
CA THR A 709 14.36 -0.26 -7.26
C THR A 709 14.39 0.17 -8.72
N THR A 710 14.39 1.48 -8.96
CA THR A 710 14.68 2.07 -10.27
C THR A 710 16.13 1.78 -10.69
N LEU A 711 16.49 2.15 -11.92
CA LEU A 711 17.87 2.06 -12.41
C LEU A 711 18.86 2.84 -11.53
N LYS A 712 18.42 3.96 -10.94
CA LYS A 712 19.23 4.81 -10.06
C LYS A 712 19.31 4.32 -8.61
N GLY A 713 18.44 3.39 -8.20
CA GLY A 713 18.43 2.80 -6.87
C GLY A 713 17.25 3.22 -5.96
N ASN A 714 16.35 4.10 -6.41
CA ASN A 714 15.19 4.50 -5.60
C ASN A 714 14.16 3.38 -5.50
N THR A 715 13.52 3.23 -4.34
CA THR A 715 12.48 2.21 -4.15
C THR A 715 11.23 2.59 -4.95
N ALA A 716 10.82 1.71 -5.86
CA ALA A 716 9.68 1.94 -6.75
C ALA A 716 8.43 1.17 -6.29
N ARG A 717 8.60 -0.09 -5.87
CA ARG A 717 7.48 -1.02 -5.60
C ARG A 717 7.84 -2.02 -4.51
N VAL A 718 6.82 -2.44 -3.77
CA VAL A 718 6.83 -3.49 -2.76
C VAL A 718 6.10 -4.70 -3.32
N HIS A 719 6.74 -5.86 -3.34
CA HIS A 719 6.20 -7.11 -3.89
C HIS A 719 5.92 -8.09 -2.76
N ALA A 720 4.74 -8.72 -2.83
CA ALA A 720 4.47 -9.92 -2.04
C ALA A 720 5.41 -11.04 -2.49
N ILE A 721 5.66 -12.00 -1.59
CA ILE A 721 6.53 -13.17 -1.82
C ILE A 721 5.83 -14.42 -1.27
N PRO A 722 5.93 -15.59 -1.93
CA PRO A 722 5.26 -16.80 -1.47
C PRO A 722 5.62 -17.14 -0.02
N PRO A 723 4.62 -17.43 0.83
CA PRO A 723 4.83 -17.85 2.22
C PRO A 723 5.55 -19.20 2.30
N ARG A 724 6.53 -19.33 3.20
CA ARG A 724 7.33 -20.56 3.39
C ARG A 724 7.81 -20.70 4.82
N PHE A 725 8.09 -21.94 5.22
CA PHE A 725 8.91 -22.24 6.39
C PHE A 725 10.37 -22.47 5.98
N TYR A 726 11.29 -22.31 6.93
CA TYR A 726 12.69 -22.67 6.71
C TYR A 726 13.34 -23.15 8.01
N ASN A 727 14.32 -24.04 7.88
CA ASN A 727 15.08 -24.55 9.02
C ASN A 727 16.08 -23.51 9.53
N LEU A 728 16.04 -23.21 10.83
CA LEU A 728 17.10 -22.43 11.49
C LEU A 728 18.27 -23.36 11.84
N PRO A 729 19.52 -22.87 11.83
CA PRO A 729 20.70 -23.61 12.25
C PRO A 729 20.85 -23.71 13.78
N VAL A 730 19.73 -23.89 14.50
CA VAL A 730 19.69 -24.04 15.95
C VAL A 730 18.93 -25.30 16.35
N ASP A 731 19.36 -25.90 17.45
CA ASP A 731 18.67 -27.00 18.11
C ASP A 731 18.18 -26.54 19.49
N CYS A 732 16.95 -26.90 19.84
CA CYS A 732 16.41 -26.64 21.15
C CYS A 732 16.03 -27.92 21.86
N SER A 733 16.92 -28.40 22.73
CA SER A 733 16.70 -29.64 23.50
C SER A 733 16.43 -30.88 22.64
N GLY A 734 17.10 -30.99 21.49
CA GLY A 734 16.92 -32.07 20.52
C GLY A 734 15.77 -31.85 19.52
N HIS A 735 15.13 -30.68 19.55
CA HIS A 735 14.07 -30.30 18.62
C HIS A 735 14.58 -29.30 17.58
N THR A 736 14.19 -29.52 16.32
CA THR A 736 14.43 -28.57 15.23
C THR A 736 13.58 -27.31 15.43
N VAL A 737 14.10 -26.19 14.93
CA VAL A 737 13.42 -24.89 14.99
C VAL A 737 13.22 -24.34 13.59
N TRP A 738 11.99 -23.95 13.26
CA TRP A 738 11.64 -23.34 11.98
C TRP A 738 11.34 -21.86 12.12
N GLY A 739 11.68 -21.12 11.07
CA GLY A 739 11.32 -19.72 10.86
C GLY A 739 10.24 -19.61 9.81
N ILE A 740 9.66 -18.41 9.70
CA ILE A 740 8.57 -18.12 8.77
C ILE A 740 9.03 -16.98 7.84
N SER A 741 8.78 -17.14 6.54
CA SER A 741 9.11 -16.19 5.49
C SER A 741 7.89 -15.98 4.57
N GLY A 742 7.96 -14.93 3.75
CA GLY A 742 6.96 -14.59 2.75
C GLY A 742 5.80 -13.74 3.28
N THR A 743 4.87 -13.43 2.39
CA THR A 743 3.76 -12.52 2.65
C THR A 743 2.52 -13.32 3.05
N LEU A 744 2.39 -13.57 4.36
CA LEU A 744 1.30 -14.39 4.90
C LEU A 744 0.01 -13.59 5.06
N ARG A 745 -1.12 -14.28 4.80
CA ARG A 745 -2.46 -13.84 5.15
C ARG A 745 -2.73 -14.01 6.64
N LEU A 746 -3.70 -13.29 7.18
CA LEU A 746 -4.14 -13.42 8.59
C LEU A 746 -4.59 -14.84 8.92
N GLU A 747 -5.20 -15.56 7.98
CA GLU A 747 -5.60 -16.97 8.14
C GLU A 747 -4.41 -17.94 8.23
N HIS A 748 -3.32 -17.66 7.51
CA HIS A 748 -2.09 -18.44 7.64
C HIS A 748 -1.52 -18.26 9.04
N TRP A 749 -1.48 -17.03 9.55
CA TRP A 749 -1.02 -16.76 10.93
C TRP A 749 -1.89 -17.48 11.97
N GLU A 750 -3.22 -17.46 11.81
CA GLU A 750 -4.15 -18.18 12.69
C GLU A 750 -3.93 -19.70 12.64
N SER A 751 -3.90 -20.28 11.45
CA SER A 751 -3.70 -21.72 11.26
C SER A 751 -2.36 -22.20 11.84
N ILE A 752 -1.30 -21.40 11.70
CA ILE A 752 0.01 -21.69 12.30
C ILE A 752 -0.05 -21.66 13.82
N ALA A 753 -0.81 -20.73 14.42
CA ALA A 753 -0.96 -20.61 15.86
C ALA A 753 -1.82 -21.74 16.47
N GLU A 754 -2.81 -22.23 15.74
CA GLU A 754 -3.70 -23.32 16.16
C GLU A 754 -3.04 -24.72 16.07
N ALA A 755 -2.00 -24.86 15.25
CA ALA A 755 -1.25 -26.10 15.00
C ALA A 755 -0.33 -26.55 16.17
N GLN A 756 -0.76 -26.36 17.42
CA GLN A 756 0.02 -26.63 18.63
C GLN A 756 0.41 -28.11 18.82
N SER A 757 -0.24 -29.03 18.11
CA SER A 757 0.12 -30.45 18.10
C SER A 757 1.40 -30.75 17.33
N ALA A 758 1.78 -29.91 16.36
CA ALA A 758 2.99 -30.10 15.56
C ALA A 758 4.18 -29.33 16.12
N TRP A 759 3.95 -28.12 16.65
CA TRP A 759 5.01 -27.25 17.15
C TRP A 759 4.61 -26.46 18.39
N LYS A 760 5.62 -25.89 19.05
CA LYS A 760 5.47 -24.84 20.06
C LYS A 760 5.79 -23.50 19.42
N LEU A 761 4.86 -22.55 19.53
CA LEU A 761 5.01 -21.21 18.98
C LEU A 761 5.73 -20.29 19.97
N ILE A 762 6.84 -19.68 19.51
CA ILE A 762 7.65 -18.74 20.30
C ILE A 762 7.72 -17.41 19.56
N SER A 763 7.52 -16.31 20.27
CA SER A 763 7.66 -14.94 19.77
C SER A 763 8.95 -14.30 20.24
N VAL A 764 9.61 -13.59 19.34
CA VAL A 764 10.75 -12.71 19.64
C VAL A 764 10.39 -11.28 19.28
N SER A 765 10.52 -10.38 20.25
CA SER A 765 10.31 -8.96 20.04
C SER A 765 11.56 -8.31 19.45
N SER A 766 11.39 -7.52 18.40
CA SER A 766 12.43 -6.66 17.85
C SER A 766 12.32 -5.23 18.38
N THR A 767 13.37 -4.44 18.16
CA THR A 767 13.42 -3.01 18.54
C THR A 767 12.38 -2.16 17.80
N SER A 768 11.84 -2.63 16.67
CA SER A 768 10.74 -1.99 15.94
C SER A 768 9.35 -2.40 16.45
N GLY A 769 9.28 -3.27 17.46
CA GLY A 769 8.03 -3.83 17.96
C GLY A 769 7.47 -4.95 17.07
N MET A 770 8.24 -5.48 16.11
CA MET A 770 7.85 -6.72 15.42
C MET A 770 7.98 -7.92 16.34
N ASN A 771 6.98 -8.80 16.30
CA ASN A 771 6.92 -10.04 17.08
C ASN A 771 7.05 -11.22 16.10
N ASN A 772 8.28 -11.54 15.72
CA ASN A 772 8.60 -12.62 14.79
C ASN A 772 8.41 -13.97 15.46
N TRP A 773 7.99 -14.97 14.68
CA TRP A 773 7.66 -16.30 15.19
C TRP A 773 8.74 -17.32 14.84
N ARG A 774 9.05 -18.16 15.84
CA ARG A 774 9.87 -19.36 15.72
C ARG A 774 9.01 -20.56 16.13
N LEU A 775 9.12 -21.66 15.39
CA LEU A 775 8.36 -22.89 15.63
C LEU A 775 9.30 -23.97 16.13
N VAL A 776 9.17 -24.38 17.40
CA VAL A 776 9.93 -25.53 17.94
C VAL A 776 9.15 -26.80 17.63
N ILE A 777 9.71 -27.66 16.78
CA ILE A 777 9.01 -28.81 16.22
C ILE A 777 8.94 -29.95 17.24
N LYS A 778 7.71 -30.31 17.63
CA LYS A 778 7.45 -31.41 18.58
C LYS A 778 7.45 -32.76 17.88
N ASP A 779 6.81 -32.82 16.72
CA ASP A 779 6.68 -34.01 15.88
C ASP A 779 6.87 -33.62 14.42
N ASN A 780 7.96 -34.11 13.81
CA ASN A 780 8.32 -33.77 12.44
C ASN A 780 7.31 -34.31 11.42
N ASN A 781 6.71 -35.49 11.64
CA ASN A 781 5.73 -36.05 10.71
C ASN A 781 4.44 -35.23 10.73
N ASN A 782 3.95 -34.90 11.93
CA ASN A 782 2.77 -34.07 12.07
C ASN A 782 3.00 -32.65 11.53
N ALA A 783 4.18 -32.08 11.75
CA ALA A 783 4.55 -30.78 11.19
C ALA A 783 4.52 -30.80 9.66
N GLN A 784 5.10 -31.81 9.02
CA GLN A 784 5.07 -31.98 7.56
C GLN A 784 3.64 -32.15 7.02
N ASP A 785 2.79 -32.89 7.72
CA ASP A 785 1.37 -33.05 7.34
C ASP A 785 0.60 -31.72 7.42
N ILE A 786 0.87 -30.90 8.45
CA ILE A 786 0.25 -29.56 8.56
C ILE A 786 0.79 -28.62 7.49
N VAL A 787 2.10 -28.62 7.22
CA VAL A 787 2.71 -27.81 6.16
C VAL A 787 2.04 -28.09 4.80
N LYS A 788 1.85 -29.37 4.46
CA LYS A 788 1.14 -29.77 3.24
C LYS A 788 -0.33 -29.31 3.21
N LYS A 789 -1.02 -29.33 4.35
CA LYS A 789 -2.40 -28.85 4.46
C LYS A 789 -2.51 -27.33 4.26
N LEU A 790 -1.47 -26.59 4.62
CA LEU A 790 -1.38 -25.15 4.41
C LEU A 790 -0.90 -24.79 2.99
N GLU A 791 -0.58 -25.78 2.16
CA GLU A 791 -0.01 -25.59 0.82
C GLU A 791 1.28 -24.75 0.84
N LEU A 792 2.08 -24.92 1.90
CA LEU A 792 3.36 -24.25 2.07
C LEU A 792 4.51 -25.26 1.92
N ASP A 793 5.71 -24.74 1.67
CA ASP A 793 6.94 -25.53 1.60
C ASP A 793 7.88 -25.23 2.78
N VAL A 794 8.77 -26.19 3.06
CA VAL A 794 9.89 -26.01 4.00
C VAL A 794 11.20 -25.94 3.20
N VAL A 795 11.95 -24.86 3.40
CA VAL A 795 13.28 -24.68 2.78
C VAL A 795 14.38 -25.10 3.75
N ASP A 796 15.22 -26.02 3.29
CA ASP A 796 16.40 -26.48 4.03
C ASP A 796 17.62 -25.59 3.74
N MET A 797 18.48 -25.40 4.76
CA MET A 797 19.78 -24.74 4.62
C MET A 797 19.76 -23.33 4.01
N ALA A 798 18.63 -22.62 4.11
CA ALA A 798 18.40 -21.32 3.47
C ALA A 798 19.56 -20.33 3.67
N ALA A 799 20.09 -20.22 4.90
CA ALA A 799 21.21 -19.34 5.22
C ALA A 799 22.44 -19.55 4.32
N LEU A 800 22.90 -20.80 4.21
CA LEU A 800 24.11 -21.13 3.45
C LEU A 800 23.85 -21.01 1.95
N THR A 801 22.71 -21.49 1.47
CA THR A 801 22.36 -21.43 0.04
C THR A 801 22.25 -19.97 -0.45
N ILE A 802 21.67 -19.08 0.37
CA ILE A 802 21.61 -17.64 0.06
C ILE A 802 23.02 -17.01 0.03
N ALA A 803 23.86 -17.34 1.02
CA ALA A 803 25.24 -16.85 1.07
C ALA A 803 26.06 -17.30 -0.15
N ASP A 804 25.92 -18.57 -0.56
CA ASP A 804 26.63 -19.14 -1.70
C ASP A 804 26.15 -18.54 -3.03
N TYR A 805 24.84 -18.30 -3.17
CA TYR A 805 24.23 -17.67 -4.34
C TYR A 805 24.65 -16.22 -4.55
N SER A 806 24.87 -15.47 -3.47
CA SER A 806 25.26 -14.06 -3.52
C SER A 806 26.47 -13.85 -4.43
N GLY A 807 26.51 -12.70 -5.11
CA GLY A 807 27.70 -12.24 -5.80
C GLY A 807 28.82 -11.94 -4.81
N ASP A 808 30.03 -11.72 -5.32
CA ASP A 808 31.16 -11.24 -4.54
C ASP A 808 31.55 -9.80 -4.93
N VAL A 809 32.38 -9.16 -4.11
CA VAL A 809 32.77 -7.75 -4.28
C VAL A 809 33.51 -7.48 -5.59
N THR A 810 34.32 -8.44 -6.07
CA THR A 810 35.04 -8.33 -7.34
C THR A 810 34.06 -8.45 -8.51
N GLU A 811 33.16 -9.43 -8.47
CA GLU A 811 32.12 -9.58 -9.48
C GLU A 811 31.17 -8.37 -9.50
N PHE A 812 30.83 -7.83 -8.33
CA PHE A 812 30.02 -6.61 -8.22
C PHE A 812 30.71 -5.43 -8.90
N HIS A 813 32.00 -5.21 -8.65
CA HIS A 813 32.80 -4.19 -9.32
C HIS A 813 32.72 -4.37 -10.84
N ASP A 814 33.04 -5.57 -11.33
CA ASP A 814 33.10 -5.84 -12.77
C ASP A 814 31.73 -5.68 -13.44
N ASN A 815 30.66 -6.17 -12.81
CA ASN A 815 29.30 -6.06 -13.34
C ASN A 815 28.81 -4.61 -13.37
N THR A 816 29.13 -3.83 -12.32
CA THR A 816 28.68 -2.44 -12.21
C THR A 816 29.32 -1.55 -13.27
N PHE A 817 30.60 -1.78 -13.60
CA PHE A 817 31.32 -1.03 -14.64
C PHE A 817 31.23 -1.65 -16.05
N ARG A 818 30.34 -2.63 -16.30
CA ARG A 818 30.08 -3.12 -17.67
C ARG A 818 29.39 -2.09 -18.56
N ASN A 819 28.54 -1.23 -17.97
CA ASN A 819 27.79 -0.21 -18.69
C ASN A 819 27.87 1.13 -17.92
N PRO A 820 29.05 1.75 -17.87
CA PRO A 820 29.22 3.05 -17.20
C PRO A 820 28.49 4.14 -17.98
N ILE A 821 28.12 5.20 -17.28
CA ILE A 821 27.63 6.44 -17.89
C ILE A 821 28.73 7.50 -17.85
N GLU A 822 28.83 8.29 -18.91
CA GLU A 822 29.87 9.32 -19.07
C GLU A 822 29.59 10.59 -18.24
N SER A 823 28.34 10.78 -17.80
CA SER A 823 27.94 11.91 -16.96
C SER A 823 26.70 11.58 -16.13
N ILE A 824 26.64 12.13 -14.92
CA ILE A 824 25.50 12.05 -14.00
C ILE A 824 24.55 13.27 -14.10
N GLY A 825 24.84 14.23 -14.98
CA GLY A 825 23.93 15.35 -15.33
C GLY A 825 23.66 16.39 -14.22
N GLY A 826 24.37 16.33 -13.08
CA GLY A 826 24.20 17.25 -11.94
C GLY A 826 25.52 17.89 -11.47
N PRO A 827 25.47 18.97 -10.66
CA PRO A 827 26.67 19.63 -10.14
C PRO A 827 27.40 18.74 -9.13
N GLU A 828 28.68 18.41 -9.41
CA GLU A 828 29.57 17.64 -8.52
C GLU A 828 29.68 18.27 -7.10
N ASP A 829 29.49 19.59 -6.99
CA ASP A 829 29.57 20.38 -5.74
C ASP A 829 28.56 19.99 -4.63
N GLN A 830 27.53 19.22 -4.98
CA GLN A 830 26.51 18.71 -4.03
C GLN A 830 26.70 17.24 -3.66
N SER A 831 27.77 16.61 -4.14
CA SER A 831 28.11 15.22 -3.84
C SER A 831 28.74 15.04 -2.44
N HIS A 832 28.57 13.85 -1.88
CA HIS A 832 29.27 13.43 -0.66
C HIS A 832 30.05 12.15 -0.93
N ARG A 833 31.32 12.11 -0.55
CA ARG A 833 32.18 10.94 -0.71
C ARG A 833 32.13 10.05 0.53
N PHE A 834 32.04 8.74 0.35
CA PHE A 834 32.17 7.76 1.43
C PHE A 834 33.63 7.66 1.91
N MET A 835 33.85 7.88 3.21
CA MET A 835 35.15 7.70 3.87
C MET A 835 35.25 6.30 4.45
N ALA A 836 35.98 5.42 3.77
CA ALA A 836 36.14 4.02 4.14
C ALA A 836 36.77 3.80 5.53
N SER A 837 37.54 4.75 6.06
CA SER A 837 38.15 4.68 7.40
C SER A 837 37.18 4.97 8.55
N GLU A 838 36.10 5.72 8.29
CA GLU A 838 35.15 6.19 9.31
C GLU A 838 33.71 5.72 9.09
N GLY A 839 33.40 5.23 7.88
CA GLY A 839 32.08 4.72 7.52
C GLY A 839 31.05 5.82 7.24
N TYR A 840 31.47 7.06 7.06
CA TYR A 840 30.60 8.22 6.85
C TYR A 840 30.71 8.81 5.44
N PHE A 841 29.64 9.45 4.99
CA PHE A 841 29.67 10.30 3.80
C PHE A 841 30.02 11.74 4.21
N VAL A 842 31.07 12.30 3.61
CA VAL A 842 31.56 13.65 3.90
C VAL A 842 31.57 14.51 2.64
N LYS A 843 31.33 15.82 2.81
CA LYS A 843 31.43 16.79 1.70
C LYS A 843 32.92 17.02 1.43
N GLU A 844 33.39 16.65 0.24
CA GLU A 844 34.81 16.57 -0.19
C GLU A 844 35.90 16.99 0.83
N PRO A 845 36.71 16.04 1.35
CA PRO A 845 38.03 16.31 1.88
C PRO A 845 39.04 16.22 0.74
N THR A 846 39.75 17.33 0.50
CA THR A 846 40.87 17.52 -0.43
C THR A 846 41.66 16.26 -0.80
N GLY A 847 41.77 15.93 -2.11
CA GLY A 847 42.72 14.94 -2.63
C GLY A 847 42.38 14.44 -4.04
N LYS A 848 43.39 14.34 -4.93
CA LYS A 848 43.25 13.78 -6.29
C LYS A 848 43.21 12.25 -6.29
N ILE A 849 42.17 11.62 -5.74
CA ILE A 849 42.03 10.16 -5.85
C ILE A 849 40.84 9.85 -6.76
N LYS A 850 41.05 9.95 -8.08
CA LYS A 850 40.05 9.57 -9.10
C LYS A 850 40.25 8.14 -9.65
N THR A 851 41.22 7.40 -9.11
CA THR A 851 41.73 6.13 -9.67
C THR A 851 41.23 4.87 -8.95
N ILE A 852 40.65 5.02 -7.76
CA ILE A 852 40.18 3.92 -6.90
C ILE A 852 38.66 4.09 -6.81
N GLY A 853 37.85 3.07 -7.10
CA GLY A 853 36.39 3.20 -7.21
C GLY A 853 35.74 3.87 -6.01
N GLU A 854 35.49 5.19 -6.08
CA GLU A 854 34.96 5.97 -4.97
C GLU A 854 33.44 5.85 -4.93
N LEU A 855 32.87 5.59 -3.75
CA LEU A 855 31.43 5.64 -3.57
C LEU A 855 30.98 7.05 -3.23
N TRP A 856 30.15 7.63 -4.09
CA TRP A 856 29.54 8.93 -3.93
C TRP A 856 28.06 8.79 -3.62
N LYS A 857 27.54 9.73 -2.82
CA LYS A 857 26.12 9.93 -2.57
C LYS A 857 25.71 11.28 -3.17
N LEU A 858 24.68 11.24 -3.99
CA LEU A 858 24.21 12.35 -4.82
C LEU A 858 22.71 12.52 -4.63
N GLN A 859 22.21 13.74 -4.76
CA GLN A 859 20.77 13.99 -4.82
C GLN A 859 20.22 13.54 -6.18
N ASP A 860 19.11 12.80 -6.21
CA ASP A 860 18.43 12.49 -7.48
C ASP A 860 17.66 13.70 -7.99
N LEU A 861 17.91 14.07 -9.24
CA LEU A 861 17.24 15.19 -9.92
C LEU A 861 15.84 14.82 -10.45
N ASP A 862 15.56 13.52 -10.65
CA ASP A 862 14.29 13.05 -11.23
C ASP A 862 13.20 12.90 -10.17
N ILE A 863 13.56 12.38 -8.98
CA ILE A 863 12.65 12.12 -7.86
C ILE A 863 12.99 13.04 -6.69
N ARG A 864 13.40 14.29 -7.02
CA ARG A 864 13.89 15.36 -6.13
C ARG A 864 13.56 15.11 -4.66
N PHE A 865 14.62 14.95 -3.83
CA PHE A 865 14.68 14.70 -2.37
C PHE A 865 15.21 13.32 -1.96
N ASP A 866 15.23 12.33 -2.85
CA ASP A 866 15.94 11.06 -2.60
C ASP A 866 17.43 11.14 -2.94
N ASN A 867 18.23 10.31 -2.27
CA ASN A 867 19.66 10.17 -2.54
C ASN A 867 19.93 8.90 -3.33
N VAL A 868 20.75 9.03 -4.37
CA VAL A 868 21.27 7.93 -5.17
C VAL A 868 22.76 7.74 -4.88
N HIS A 869 23.22 6.51 -5.02
CA HIS A 869 24.62 6.16 -4.79
C HIS A 869 25.27 5.84 -6.13
N VAL A 870 26.50 6.32 -6.32
CA VAL A 870 27.23 6.19 -7.58
C VAL A 870 28.67 5.82 -7.29
N LEU A 871 29.19 4.82 -7.99
CA LEU A 871 30.62 4.55 -8.01
C LEU A 871 31.29 5.39 -9.10
N VAL A 872 32.44 5.97 -8.77
CA VAL A 872 33.23 6.83 -9.66
C VAL A 872 34.61 6.22 -9.86
N LYS A 873 34.99 6.00 -11.13
CA LYS A 873 36.30 5.47 -11.50
C LYS A 873 36.75 6.07 -12.83
N ASP A 874 37.92 6.69 -12.86
CA ASP A 874 38.52 7.25 -14.08
C ASP A 874 37.59 8.20 -14.87
N GLY A 875 36.71 8.93 -14.17
CA GLY A 875 35.70 9.82 -14.77
C GLY A 875 34.45 9.12 -15.32
N GLN A 876 34.34 7.79 -15.15
CA GLN A 876 33.13 7.02 -15.41
C GLN A 876 32.29 6.88 -14.14
N TYR A 877 30.98 6.83 -14.33
CA TYR A 877 30.01 6.74 -13.25
C TYR A 877 29.13 5.50 -13.40
N ALA A 878 28.74 4.88 -12.28
CA ALA A 878 27.82 3.76 -12.28
C ALA A 878 26.89 3.79 -11.05
N PHE A 879 25.58 3.75 -11.27
CA PHE A 879 24.60 3.76 -10.18
C PHE A 879 24.63 2.45 -9.39
N VAL A 880 24.62 2.61 -8.07
CA VAL A 880 24.58 1.51 -7.10
C VAL A 880 23.22 1.46 -6.44
N ARG A 881 22.51 0.35 -6.64
CA ARG A 881 21.15 0.15 -6.09
C ARG A 881 21.16 -0.21 -4.61
N ASP A 882 22.10 -1.05 -4.21
CA ASP A 882 22.35 -1.38 -2.81
C ASP A 882 23.68 -0.76 -2.38
N SER A 883 23.60 0.37 -1.68
CA SER A 883 24.77 1.15 -1.27
C SER A 883 25.79 0.34 -0.46
N SER A 884 25.35 -0.72 0.24
CA SER A 884 26.25 -1.57 1.03
C SER A 884 27.29 -2.27 0.17
N TRP A 885 26.94 -2.70 -1.05
CA TRP A 885 27.92 -3.22 -2.01
C TRP A 885 28.99 -2.19 -2.35
N GLY A 886 28.59 -0.94 -2.59
CA GLY A 886 29.51 0.17 -2.83
C GLY A 886 30.42 0.48 -1.63
N LYS A 887 29.88 0.39 -0.40
CA LYS A 887 30.67 0.62 0.83
C LYS A 887 31.73 -0.45 0.99
N TRP A 888 31.35 -1.72 0.82
CA TRP A 888 32.29 -2.84 0.92
C TRP A 888 33.37 -2.80 -0.16
N LEU A 889 33.01 -2.41 -1.39
CA LEU A 889 34.01 -2.17 -2.44
C LEU A 889 35.00 -1.07 -2.04
N ALA A 890 34.51 0.08 -1.56
CA ALA A 890 35.37 1.18 -1.12
C ALA A 890 36.28 0.78 0.06
N ILE A 891 35.79 -0.04 0.99
CA ILE A 891 36.55 -0.56 2.12
C ILE A 891 37.61 -1.58 1.66
N HIS A 892 37.26 -2.47 0.73
CA HIS A 892 38.17 -3.45 0.15
C HIS A 892 39.35 -2.77 -0.57
N GLU A 893 39.04 -1.76 -1.39
CA GLU A 893 40.03 -0.94 -2.08
C GLU A 893 40.90 -0.13 -1.11
N PHE A 894 40.30 0.44 -0.06
CA PHE A 894 41.04 1.13 0.99
C PHE A 894 42.01 0.22 1.74
N ALA A 895 41.60 -1.02 2.06
CA ALA A 895 42.50 -2.02 2.63
C ALA A 895 43.64 -2.36 1.66
N GLY A 896 43.36 -2.43 0.35
CA GLY A 896 44.37 -2.56 -0.70
C GLY A 896 45.40 -1.44 -0.69
N PHE A 897 44.95 -0.19 -0.62
CA PHE A 897 45.83 0.97 -0.49
C PHE A 897 46.68 0.93 0.79
N LEU A 898 46.09 0.53 1.93
CA LEU A 898 46.84 0.41 3.18
C LEU A 898 47.97 -0.63 3.09
N ARG A 899 47.78 -1.75 2.36
CA ARG A 899 48.83 -2.76 2.14
C ARG A 899 50.06 -2.21 1.41
N GLU A 900 49.89 -1.15 0.62
CA GLU A 900 51.00 -0.49 -0.09
C GLU A 900 51.78 0.50 0.78
N LEU A 901 51.24 0.88 1.95
CA LEU A 901 51.87 1.84 2.85
C LEU A 901 52.91 1.17 3.78
N PRO A 902 54.07 1.82 4.03
CA PRO A 902 55.06 1.31 4.99
C PRO A 902 54.48 1.22 6.40
N GLY A 903 54.56 0.03 7.02
CA GLY A 903 54.15 -0.21 8.41
C GLY A 903 52.78 -0.89 8.58
N PHE A 904 52.07 -1.16 7.49
CA PHE A 904 50.87 -1.99 7.49
C PHE A 904 51.20 -3.41 7.02
N ASP A 905 50.39 -4.38 7.47
CA ASP A 905 50.55 -5.79 7.10
C ASP A 905 50.27 -5.96 5.59
N SER A 906 51.18 -6.62 4.87
CA SER A 906 51.01 -6.94 3.45
C SER A 906 49.83 -7.89 3.20
N GLU A 907 49.36 -8.60 4.23
CA GLU A 907 48.19 -9.49 4.18
C GLU A 907 46.95 -8.88 4.88
N LEU A 908 46.88 -7.54 5.03
CA LEU A 908 45.74 -6.88 5.68
C LEU A 908 44.43 -7.20 4.95
N GLU A 909 43.54 -7.92 5.63
CA GLU A 909 42.16 -8.23 5.20
C GLU A 909 41.14 -7.49 6.06
N VAL A 910 39.97 -7.22 5.48
CA VAL A 910 38.88 -6.54 6.21
C VAL A 910 38.29 -7.51 7.24
N PRO A 911 38.31 -7.20 8.54
CA PRO A 911 37.93 -8.14 9.58
C PRO A 911 36.42 -8.12 9.85
N ILE A 912 35.74 -9.26 9.91
CA ILE A 912 34.37 -9.39 10.42
C ILE A 912 34.44 -10.05 11.81
N ASN A 913 34.01 -9.34 12.84
CA ASN A 913 34.08 -9.83 14.21
C ASN A 913 33.09 -10.98 14.42
N TYR A 914 33.58 -12.14 14.86
CA TYR A 914 32.78 -13.34 15.08
C TYR A 914 33.06 -13.98 16.43
N GLN A 915 32.03 -14.14 17.25
CA GLN A 915 32.10 -14.78 18.54
C GLN A 915 31.70 -16.24 18.42
N LYS A 916 32.70 -17.13 18.40
CA LYS A 916 32.49 -18.56 18.09
C LYS A 916 31.61 -19.30 19.09
N GLN A 917 31.65 -18.93 20.36
CA GLN A 917 30.89 -19.61 21.43
C GLN A 917 29.37 -19.39 21.31
N THR A 918 28.96 -18.20 20.86
CA THR A 918 27.55 -17.80 20.79
C THR A 918 27.03 -17.72 19.36
N GLY A 919 27.90 -17.87 18.35
CA GLY A 919 27.55 -17.67 16.94
C GLY A 919 27.14 -16.23 16.63
N LYS A 920 27.73 -15.23 17.30
CA LYS A 920 27.39 -13.81 17.08
C LYS A 920 28.32 -13.17 16.06
N VAL A 921 27.76 -12.51 15.06
CA VAL A 921 28.49 -11.67 14.09
C VAL A 921 28.27 -10.20 14.43
N TRP A 922 29.36 -9.44 14.53
CA TRP A 922 29.35 -8.02 14.88
C TRP A 922 29.92 -7.17 13.75
N ILE A 923 29.23 -6.09 13.39
CA ILE A 923 29.70 -5.12 12.39
C ILE A 923 29.23 -3.70 12.75
N PRO A 924 30.01 -2.64 12.45
CA PRO A 924 29.50 -1.27 12.60
C PRO A 924 28.26 -1.05 11.72
N ALA A 925 27.20 -0.47 12.29
CA ALA A 925 25.94 -0.23 11.58
C ALA A 925 26.09 0.73 10.38
N ARG A 926 27.12 1.58 10.41
CA ARG A 926 27.45 2.52 9.33
C ARG A 926 27.90 1.81 8.04
N ILE A 927 28.51 0.63 8.15
CA ILE A 927 28.87 -0.21 7.00
C ILE A 927 27.70 -1.12 6.64
N GLY A 928 27.25 -1.94 7.61
CA GLY A 928 26.23 -2.98 7.40
C GLY A 928 26.64 -4.05 6.37
N PHE A 929 25.73 -4.96 6.04
CA PHE A 929 25.94 -5.96 4.99
C PHE A 929 25.10 -5.64 3.74
N PRO A 930 25.52 -6.08 2.53
CA PRO A 930 24.64 -6.07 1.36
C PRO A 930 23.40 -6.94 1.60
N ARG A 931 22.26 -6.56 1.02
CA ARG A 931 20.93 -7.08 1.39
C ARG A 931 20.82 -8.60 1.30
N ILE A 932 21.39 -9.22 0.26
CA ILE A 932 21.36 -10.68 0.06
C ILE A 932 22.21 -11.39 1.13
N LEU A 933 23.41 -10.88 1.42
CA LEU A 933 24.27 -11.41 2.47
C LEU A 933 23.69 -11.16 3.87
N GLU A 934 23.06 -10.01 4.08
CA GLU A 934 22.34 -9.71 5.33
C GLU A 934 21.17 -10.68 5.54
N ARG A 935 20.42 -11.02 4.49
CA ARG A 935 19.36 -12.06 4.53
C ARG A 935 19.91 -13.38 5.04
N ALA A 936 21.05 -13.83 4.52
CA ALA A 936 21.69 -15.08 4.95
C ALA A 936 22.00 -15.12 6.46
N LEU A 937 22.40 -13.98 7.03
CA LEU A 937 22.64 -13.85 8.48
C LEU A 937 21.33 -13.81 9.28
N VAL A 938 20.33 -13.05 8.81
CA VAL A 938 19.04 -12.88 9.50
C VAL A 938 18.23 -14.18 9.54
N VAL A 939 18.23 -14.99 8.48
CA VAL A 939 17.53 -16.28 8.46
C VAL A 939 18.18 -17.32 9.39
N CYS A 940 19.37 -17.06 9.94
CA CYS A 940 19.93 -17.93 10.99
C CYS A 940 19.16 -17.84 12.32
N SER A 941 18.47 -16.72 12.57
CA SER A 941 17.74 -16.47 13.81
C SER A 941 16.27 -16.10 13.60
N ALA A 942 15.82 -15.90 12.36
CA ALA A 942 14.49 -15.38 12.04
C ALA A 942 14.18 -14.03 12.71
N THR A 943 15.20 -13.23 13.00
CA THR A 943 15.11 -11.95 13.70
C THR A 943 16.08 -10.93 13.11
N ALA A 944 15.65 -9.66 13.05
CA ALA A 944 16.51 -8.55 12.66
C ALA A 944 17.72 -8.41 13.61
N PRO A 945 18.86 -7.87 13.14
CA PRO A 945 20.02 -7.68 14.01
C PRO A 945 19.70 -6.74 15.16
N SER A 946 20.23 -7.08 16.34
CA SER A 946 20.18 -6.16 17.49
C SER A 946 21.08 -4.96 17.21
N VAL A 947 20.60 -3.76 17.57
CA VAL A 947 21.36 -2.52 17.45
C VAL A 947 21.90 -2.16 18.82
N VAL A 948 23.22 -2.29 18.99
CA VAL A 948 23.91 -2.08 20.26
C VAL A 948 24.73 -0.80 20.20
N PRO A 949 24.46 0.21 21.05
CA PRO A 949 25.29 1.40 21.15
C PRO A 949 26.56 1.09 21.95
N LEU A 950 27.73 1.29 21.32
CA LEU A 950 29.04 1.13 21.92
C LEU A 950 29.78 2.46 21.97
N MET A 951 30.55 2.65 23.03
CA MET A 951 31.46 3.79 23.22
C MET A 951 32.89 3.30 23.39
N LYS A 952 33.85 4.09 22.90
CA LYS A 952 35.28 3.78 23.05
C LYS A 952 35.73 4.01 24.50
N VAL A 953 36.54 3.10 25.03
CA VAL A 953 37.04 3.17 26.43
C VAL A 953 38.11 4.26 26.60
N ASN A 954 38.95 4.47 25.57
CA ASN A 954 40.02 5.47 25.56
C ASN A 954 40.02 6.25 24.25
N GLU A 955 40.27 7.56 24.30
CA GLU A 955 40.38 8.43 23.13
C GLU A 955 41.64 8.16 22.27
N ASP A 956 42.55 7.27 22.72
CA ASP A 956 43.71 6.85 21.95
C ASP A 956 43.28 6.32 20.57
N LEU A 957 43.87 6.87 19.50
CA LEU A 957 43.54 6.57 18.10
C LEU A 957 43.63 5.06 17.78
N LEU A 958 44.49 4.31 18.48
CA LEU A 958 44.71 2.88 18.29
C LEU A 958 43.92 1.97 19.26
N SER A 959 43.19 2.53 20.23
CA SER A 959 42.38 1.70 21.13
C SER A 959 41.25 1.03 20.37
N ASN A 960 41.04 -0.26 20.65
CA ASN A 960 40.00 -1.12 20.08
C ASN A 960 39.06 -1.70 21.16
N GLU A 961 39.17 -1.16 22.37
CA GLU A 961 38.35 -1.52 23.51
C GLU A 961 37.10 -0.62 23.53
N MET A 962 35.95 -1.27 23.52
CA MET A 962 34.63 -0.64 23.52
C MET A 962 33.84 -1.14 24.72
N ILE A 963 32.95 -0.31 25.24
CA ILE A 963 32.00 -0.65 26.28
C ILE A 963 30.58 -0.36 25.80
N LEU A 964 29.60 -1.06 26.37
CA LEU A 964 28.20 -0.73 26.18
C LEU A 964 27.93 0.68 26.68
N ALA A 965 27.20 1.49 25.90
CA ALA A 965 26.92 2.87 26.29
C ALA A 965 26.16 2.96 27.64
N ASP A 966 25.35 1.95 27.94
CA ASP A 966 24.49 1.88 29.12
C ASP A 966 25.04 0.98 30.25
N SER A 967 26.21 0.35 30.06
CA SER A 967 26.82 -0.56 31.05
C SER A 967 28.34 -0.50 31.02
N GLN A 968 28.96 -0.15 32.16
CA GLN A 968 30.42 -0.07 32.31
C GLN A 968 31.11 -1.42 32.56
N ALA A 969 30.39 -2.55 32.50
CA ALA A 969 30.88 -3.83 33.03
C ALA A 969 31.56 -4.75 32.00
N GLU A 970 31.26 -4.64 30.70
CA GLU A 970 31.80 -5.54 29.67
C GLU A 970 32.62 -4.79 28.61
N VAL A 971 33.92 -5.11 28.52
CA VAL A 971 34.83 -4.58 27.51
C VAL A 971 34.83 -5.52 26.31
N LEU A 972 34.33 -5.03 25.17
CA LEU A 972 34.38 -5.69 23.87
C LEU A 972 35.64 -5.24 23.11
N ARG A 973 36.29 -6.18 22.40
CA ARG A 973 37.44 -5.88 21.55
C ARG A 973 37.09 -6.08 20.09
N SER A 974 37.23 -5.02 19.28
CA SER A 974 37.16 -5.11 17.82
C SER A 974 38.55 -5.19 17.19
N SER A 975 38.62 -5.44 15.88
CA SER A 975 39.85 -5.16 15.14
C SER A 975 40.18 -3.66 15.13
N ASN A 976 41.48 -3.34 15.11
CA ASN A 976 42.00 -1.97 14.97
C ASN A 976 41.59 -1.32 13.65
N PHE A 977 41.22 -2.11 12.64
CA PHE A 977 40.68 -1.63 11.37
C PHE A 977 39.46 -0.72 11.58
N TYR A 978 38.64 -1.03 12.59
CA TYR A 978 37.43 -0.26 12.93
C TYR A 978 37.67 0.84 13.97
N SER A 979 38.92 1.25 14.24
CA SER A 979 39.21 2.31 15.23
C SER A 979 38.40 3.59 14.97
N GLY A 980 38.28 4.04 13.71
CA GLY A 980 37.46 5.19 13.29
C GLY A 980 35.94 4.94 13.27
N MET A 981 35.49 3.71 13.50
CA MET A 981 34.08 3.29 13.53
C MET A 981 33.65 2.66 14.85
N SER A 982 34.56 2.59 15.82
CA SER A 982 34.37 1.91 17.10
C SER A 982 33.27 2.54 17.94
N ASP A 983 33.17 3.87 17.90
CA ASP A 983 32.12 4.64 18.57
C ASP A 983 30.84 4.74 17.73
N GLY A 984 29.70 4.36 18.32
CA GLY A 984 28.37 4.44 17.71
C GLY A 984 27.59 3.12 17.76
N LYS A 985 26.68 2.93 16.79
CA LYS A 985 25.78 1.77 16.73
C LYS A 985 26.45 0.60 16.02
N TRP A 986 26.38 -0.58 16.63
CA TRP A 986 26.83 -1.86 16.08
C TRP A 986 25.62 -2.78 15.82
N LEU A 987 25.70 -3.56 14.75
CA LEU A 987 24.72 -4.58 14.42
C LEU A 987 25.23 -5.93 14.92
N VAL A 988 24.35 -6.68 15.57
CA VAL A 988 24.63 -8.02 16.11
C VAL A 988 23.66 -9.02 15.51
N TYR A 989 24.19 -9.97 14.75
CA TYR A 989 23.44 -11.09 14.19
C TYR A 989 23.67 -12.33 15.06
N GLU A 990 22.59 -13.04 15.39
CA GLU A 990 22.62 -14.15 16.34
C GLU A 990 22.53 -15.50 15.65
N HIS A 991 23.07 -16.52 16.32
CA HIS A 991 23.01 -17.93 15.90
C HIS A 991 23.56 -18.21 14.50
N VAL A 992 24.52 -17.41 14.04
CA VAL A 992 25.15 -17.56 12.72
C VAL A 992 26.22 -18.66 12.81
N PRO A 993 26.09 -19.76 12.05
CA PRO A 993 27.12 -20.79 12.00
C PRO A 993 28.42 -20.26 11.38
N GLU A 994 29.56 -20.81 11.82
CA GLU A 994 30.88 -20.41 11.31
C GLU A 994 30.99 -20.60 9.78
N SER A 995 30.33 -21.62 9.21
CA SER A 995 30.28 -21.85 7.76
C SER A 995 29.60 -20.71 7.01
N VAL A 996 28.45 -20.24 7.50
CA VAL A 996 27.70 -19.11 6.91
C VAL A 996 28.50 -17.81 7.07
N ALA A 997 29.07 -17.57 8.26
CA ALA A 997 29.90 -16.39 8.50
C ALA A 997 31.13 -16.35 7.57
N LYS A 998 31.80 -17.51 7.35
CA LYS A 998 32.92 -17.62 6.40
C LYS A 998 32.50 -17.38 4.96
N ALA A 999 31.36 -17.93 4.54
CA ALA A 999 30.83 -17.71 3.20
C ALA A 999 30.55 -16.22 2.96
N VAL A 1000 29.87 -15.56 3.91
CA VAL A 1000 29.61 -14.12 3.84
C VAL A 1000 30.90 -13.29 3.81
N ALA A 1001 31.87 -13.59 4.68
CA ALA A 1001 33.15 -12.89 4.71
C ALA A 1001 33.91 -13.02 3.38
N SER A 1002 33.99 -14.23 2.84
CA SER A 1002 34.64 -14.50 1.56
C SER A 1002 34.07 -13.68 0.41
N LYS A 1003 32.72 -13.55 0.32
CA LYS A 1003 32.06 -12.76 -0.73
C LYS A 1003 32.41 -11.26 -0.67
N LEU A 1004 32.84 -10.77 0.48
CA LEU A 1004 33.17 -9.36 0.70
C LEU A 1004 34.67 -9.07 0.63
N GLY A 1005 35.50 -10.08 0.32
CA GLY A 1005 36.96 -9.96 0.40
C GLY A 1005 37.44 -9.68 1.83
N ALA A 1006 36.73 -10.25 2.80
CA ALA A 1006 36.92 -10.09 4.24
C ALA A 1006 37.25 -11.44 4.90
N THR A 1007 37.73 -11.41 6.15
CA THR A 1007 37.97 -12.62 6.95
C THR A 1007 37.41 -12.51 8.36
N LEU A 1008 37.13 -13.67 8.96
CA LEU A 1008 36.56 -13.71 10.31
C LEU A 1008 37.65 -13.40 11.34
N TYR A 1009 37.43 -12.35 12.12
CA TYR A 1009 38.20 -12.03 13.30
C TYR A 1009 37.51 -12.68 14.51
N VAL A 1010 38.07 -13.80 14.98
CA VAL A 1010 37.47 -14.55 16.09
C VAL A 1010 37.72 -13.82 17.40
N CYS A 1011 36.66 -13.21 17.94
CA CYS A 1011 36.67 -12.60 19.26
C CYS A 1011 36.35 -13.68 20.32
N ASN A 1012 37.07 -13.65 21.44
CA ASN A 1012 36.77 -14.48 22.61
C ASN A 1012 35.69 -13.87 23.47
#